data_AF-A0A953RPT2-F1
#
_entry.id   AF-A0A953RPT2-F1
#
_cell.length_a   1.000
_cell.length_b   1.000
_cell.length_c   1.000
_cell.angle_alpha   90.00
_cell.angle_beta   90.00
_cell.angle_gamma   90.00
#
_symmetry.space_group_name_H-M   'P 1'
#
loop_
_entity.id
_entity.type
_entity.pdbx_description
1 polymer ?
#
loop_
_entity_poly.entity_id
_entity_poly.type
_entity_poly.pdbx_seq_one_letter_code
_entity_poly.pdbx_strand_id
1 'polypeptide(L)'
;MPQRNRIELLLLLAVAFLATAPLPVRAQREPVLKQIDVPHPYYFREMYLPQLTTGPSAVAWAPDSRSVVYSMAGSLWRQKVDSSVAEQLTSGSGYDYQPDCSSDGHWVVYATYARDAVELWSLNLDTKATRQLTAGGAVNVEPRFSPDGKRIAFVSTSFNGHFHIFVAQFSDGELRGVQRLTGENRSTLSRYYYSQFDHEISPAWSPDGKELLFVSNRGHIYGTGGFWRMKAEPGAETREIHYEETAWKARPDFSPDGKRIVYASYLGQQWHQLWVLPSEGGDAFPLSYGDFDSVAPRWSPDGKRIAFISNRGGNTSLWTQTIPGGAQNPLIPKEKHYLNPVGQLSVAVLDPAGHPTPARVFVVGEDGRAYAPDDAWMNADDNVVRSERPFEAHYFHTSGNAEMTLPAGQAEVEVMKGFEYSFERQKVTITAGHKSNVTIHLRPLDLPKEAGAQWVSGDVHVHMNYGGAYRNTPAHLVTQAAAENLQIVEDLVVNKEQRIPDIAYFSPKPDPASTATDLLLHGQEFHTSYWGHLGLLNLTRNFILPGYAGYPNTAAASLFPTNANVADMAHEQHALVGYVHPYDAVPDPAKDPALNHELPVDLALGKVDYIEVVGFAEHKSTATVWYRLLNCGFRLPTAAGTDAMANFASLRGPVGLNRVYAKVPAGPLNIGAWLDSIKHGRTFATNGPLLGFSLGGKQPGEEISLPAGENKLKFTAWLRSFVPVDHLQVICNGEVVRDLKLSGDRETADVEDTIPVSRSGWCLLRAWSDKAEHPVLDMYPYATTSPIYVTVAGSHPRPTEDAAYFIAWIDRMIDAAKSNQDWNTEAEKTAVLEMLSSARKVYAEK
;
A
#
# COMPACT_ATOMS: atom_id res chain seq x y z
N MET A 1 -30.88 -56.61 58.50
CA MET A 1 -30.03 -55.49 58.98
C MET A 1 -29.01 -55.16 57.89
N PRO A 2 -28.62 -53.91 57.66
CA PRO A 2 -29.46 -52.78 57.25
C PRO A 2 -28.87 -51.96 56.07
N GLN A 3 -29.74 -51.16 55.45
CA GLN A 3 -29.63 -49.73 55.09
C GLN A 3 -28.28 -49.05 54.77
N ARG A 4 -28.42 -48.04 53.88
CA ARG A 4 -27.60 -46.82 53.61
C ARG A 4 -26.49 -47.03 52.57
N ASN A 5 -26.36 -46.26 51.48
CA ASN A 5 -27.09 -45.12 50.93
C ASN A 5 -26.91 -45.15 49.40
N ARG A 6 -28.01 -45.17 48.64
CA ARG A 6 -28.05 -44.83 47.21
C ARG A 6 -28.64 -43.43 47.08
N ILE A 7 -27.84 -42.40 47.36
CA ILE A 7 -28.07 -41.01 46.95
C ILE A 7 -26.69 -40.39 46.77
N GLU A 8 -26.08 -40.59 45.59
CA GLU A 8 -24.94 -39.79 45.09
C GLU A 8 -24.59 -40.23 43.66
N LEU A 9 -25.59 -40.25 42.75
CA LEU A 9 -25.32 -40.39 41.31
C LEU A 9 -26.55 -40.00 40.47
N LEU A 10 -27.07 -38.77 40.64
CA LEU A 10 -28.20 -38.30 39.82
C LEU A 10 -28.31 -36.76 39.71
N LEU A 11 -27.18 -36.06 39.80
CA LEU A 11 -27.13 -34.58 39.68
C LEU A 11 -25.88 -34.11 38.92
N LEU A 12 -25.55 -34.79 37.82
CA LEU A 12 -24.42 -34.44 36.95
C LEU A 12 -24.68 -34.74 35.47
N LEU A 13 -25.95 -34.63 35.04
CA LEU A 13 -26.36 -34.84 33.64
C LEU A 13 -27.52 -33.93 33.24
N ALA A 14 -27.39 -32.65 33.57
CA ALA A 14 -28.17 -31.57 32.96
C ALA A 14 -27.28 -30.33 32.94
N VAL A 15 -27.30 -29.59 31.83
CA VAL A 15 -26.48 -28.42 31.48
C VAL A 15 -25.14 -28.74 30.81
N ALA A 16 -25.20 -28.95 29.49
CA ALA A 16 -24.28 -28.36 28.50
C ALA A 16 -24.65 -28.83 27.07
N PHE A 17 -25.85 -28.50 26.61
CA PHE A 17 -26.10 -28.33 25.17
C PHE A 17 -26.48 -26.87 24.96
N LEU A 18 -25.50 -25.99 25.19
CA LEU A 18 -25.50 -24.70 24.52
C LEU A 18 -25.11 -25.02 23.09
N ALA A 19 -26.09 -24.96 22.19
CA ALA A 19 -25.83 -24.82 20.78
C ALA A 19 -24.87 -23.64 20.62
N THR A 20 -23.60 -23.93 20.34
CA THR A 20 -22.70 -22.96 19.75
C THR A 20 -23.29 -22.66 18.38
N ALA A 21 -24.20 -21.69 18.32
CA ALA A 21 -24.43 -20.99 17.08
C ALA A 21 -23.04 -20.59 16.58
N PRO A 22 -22.64 -20.94 15.34
CA PRO A 22 -21.40 -20.41 14.81
C PRO A 22 -21.51 -18.89 14.96
N LEU A 23 -20.56 -18.28 15.68
CA LEU A 23 -20.37 -16.84 15.59
C LEU A 23 -20.34 -16.54 14.09
N PRO A 24 -21.18 -15.62 13.58
CA PRO A 24 -21.14 -15.28 12.17
C PRO A 24 -19.69 -14.91 11.88
N VAL A 25 -19.04 -15.70 11.02
CA VAL A 25 -17.72 -15.38 10.50
C VAL A 25 -17.91 -14.04 9.82
N ARG A 26 -17.50 -12.95 10.49
CA ARG A 26 -17.56 -11.61 9.92
C ARG A 26 -16.76 -11.69 8.62
N ALA A 27 -17.31 -11.19 7.52
CA ALA A 27 -16.61 -11.13 6.25
C ALA A 27 -15.35 -10.26 6.47
N GLN A 28 -14.21 -10.93 6.63
CA GLN A 28 -12.94 -10.29 6.94
C GLN A 28 -12.20 -10.07 5.62
N ARG A 29 -11.63 -8.87 5.45
CA ARG A 29 -10.71 -8.58 4.36
C ARG A 29 -9.50 -9.50 4.49
N GLU A 30 -9.21 -10.26 3.45
CA GLU A 30 -8.01 -11.09 3.38
C GLU A 30 -6.99 -10.45 2.43
N PRO A 31 -5.68 -10.57 2.72
CA PRO A 31 -4.64 -10.24 1.76
C PRO A 31 -4.80 -10.97 0.44
N VAL A 32 -4.68 -10.25 -0.66
CA VAL A 32 -4.60 -10.83 -1.99
C VAL A 32 -3.37 -11.75 -2.06
N LEU A 33 -3.58 -13.00 -2.48
CA LEU A 33 -2.57 -14.06 -2.51
C LEU A 33 -1.99 -14.40 -1.12
N LYS A 34 -2.86 -14.67 -0.14
CA LYS A 34 -2.53 -15.10 1.23
C LYS A 34 -1.64 -16.36 1.35
N GLN A 35 -1.34 -17.04 0.25
CA GLN A 35 -0.39 -18.15 0.19
C GLN A 35 1.07 -17.71 0.28
N ILE A 36 1.33 -16.41 0.19
CA ILE A 36 2.66 -15.84 0.37
C ILE A 36 2.84 -15.60 1.86
N ASP A 37 3.62 -16.46 2.51
CA ASP A 37 3.88 -16.39 3.96
C ASP A 37 5.16 -15.61 4.23
N VAL A 38 5.12 -14.30 3.99
CA VAL A 38 6.24 -13.38 4.24
C VAL A 38 5.74 -12.09 4.89
N PRO A 39 6.57 -11.41 5.69
CA PRO A 39 6.25 -10.06 6.18
C PRO A 39 6.02 -9.09 5.03
N HIS A 40 5.12 -8.11 5.22
CA HIS A 40 4.82 -7.06 4.24
C HIS A 40 4.56 -7.61 2.81
N PRO A 41 3.60 -8.54 2.63
CA PRO A 41 3.37 -9.22 1.36
C PRO A 41 3.04 -8.26 0.20
N TYR A 42 2.53 -7.06 0.50
CA TYR A 42 2.27 -6.00 -0.47
C TYR A 42 3.54 -5.53 -1.22
N TYR A 43 4.74 -5.61 -0.64
CA TYR A 43 5.98 -5.32 -1.38
C TYR A 43 6.21 -6.33 -2.50
N PHE A 44 5.98 -7.61 -2.23
CA PHE A 44 6.08 -8.64 -3.27
C PHE A 44 4.96 -8.50 -4.28
N ARG A 45 3.76 -8.16 -3.83
CA ARG A 45 2.62 -7.87 -4.71
C ARG A 45 3.00 -6.82 -5.74
N GLU A 46 3.56 -5.68 -5.35
CA GLU A 46 3.90 -4.60 -6.28
C GLU A 46 5.24 -4.80 -7.02
N MET A 47 6.31 -5.15 -6.31
CA MET A 47 7.66 -5.09 -6.86
C MET A 47 8.03 -6.34 -7.66
N TYR A 48 7.31 -7.44 -7.44
CA TYR A 48 7.64 -8.74 -8.04
C TYR A 48 6.46 -9.43 -8.75
N LEU A 49 5.29 -9.52 -8.14
CA LEU A 49 4.17 -10.24 -8.75
C LEU A 49 3.57 -9.46 -9.92
N PRO A 50 2.99 -10.14 -10.91
CA PRO A 50 2.36 -9.45 -12.02
C PRO A 50 1.10 -8.70 -11.58
N GLN A 51 0.89 -7.52 -12.16
CA GLN A 51 -0.23 -6.62 -11.85
C GLN A 51 -1.13 -6.42 -13.07
N LEU A 52 -2.41 -6.15 -12.82
CA LEU A 52 -3.31 -5.69 -13.88
C LEU A 52 -2.98 -4.25 -14.21
N THR A 53 -2.33 -4.04 -15.36
CA THR A 53 -2.09 -2.73 -15.95
C THR A 53 -2.83 -2.63 -17.28
N THR A 54 -3.25 -1.43 -17.66
CA THR A 54 -3.82 -1.16 -19.00
C THR A 54 -2.75 -1.29 -20.08
N GLY A 55 -1.53 -0.84 -19.78
CA GLY A 55 -0.35 -1.00 -20.61
C GLY A 55 0.34 -2.37 -20.46
N PRO A 56 1.34 -2.68 -21.32
CA PRO A 56 2.08 -3.93 -21.25
C PRO A 56 2.94 -4.11 -19.99
N SER A 57 2.92 -5.29 -19.35
CA SER A 57 3.65 -5.56 -18.10
C SER A 57 4.70 -6.68 -18.16
N ALA A 58 4.70 -7.50 -19.21
CA ALA A 58 5.71 -8.53 -19.46
C ALA A 58 5.77 -8.88 -20.94
N VAL A 59 6.93 -9.36 -21.43
CA VAL A 59 7.15 -9.69 -22.85
C VAL A 59 8.01 -10.94 -23.02
N ALA A 60 7.79 -11.67 -24.10
CA ALA A 60 8.67 -12.71 -24.63
C ALA A 60 8.76 -12.59 -26.16
N TRP A 61 9.93 -12.96 -26.71
CA TRP A 61 10.11 -13.04 -28.15
C TRP A 61 9.57 -14.35 -28.70
N ALA A 62 8.94 -14.29 -29.87
CA ALA A 62 8.74 -15.48 -30.68
C ALA A 62 10.09 -15.91 -31.30
N PRO A 63 10.26 -17.20 -31.65
CA PRO A 63 11.52 -17.71 -32.22
C PRO A 63 11.90 -17.06 -33.56
N ASP A 64 10.94 -16.44 -34.25
CA ASP A 64 11.16 -15.70 -35.50
C ASP A 64 11.97 -14.40 -35.35
N SER A 65 12.23 -13.96 -34.10
CA SER A 65 12.87 -12.69 -33.75
C SER A 65 12.18 -11.45 -34.33
N ARG A 66 10.93 -11.56 -34.80
CA ARG A 66 10.15 -10.49 -35.44
C ARG A 66 8.82 -10.24 -34.74
N SER A 67 8.32 -11.21 -34.01
CA SER A 67 7.10 -11.12 -33.23
C SER A 67 7.42 -11.18 -31.74
N VAL A 68 6.58 -10.53 -30.95
CA VAL A 68 6.58 -10.62 -29.49
C VAL A 68 5.21 -11.06 -28.99
N VAL A 69 5.21 -11.78 -27.88
CA VAL A 69 4.01 -12.07 -27.08
C VAL A 69 4.14 -11.34 -25.75
N TYR A 70 3.11 -10.61 -25.35
CA TYR A 70 3.17 -9.76 -24.15
C TYR A 70 1.83 -9.72 -23.41
N SER A 71 1.90 -9.45 -22.11
CA SER A 71 0.72 -9.26 -21.24
C SER A 71 0.30 -7.80 -21.27
N MET A 72 -0.98 -7.52 -21.53
CA MET A 72 -1.56 -6.17 -21.54
C MET A 72 -3.06 -6.26 -21.24
N ALA A 73 -3.58 -5.40 -20.36
CA ALA A 73 -4.98 -5.36 -19.96
C ALA A 73 -5.52 -6.73 -19.50
N GLY A 74 -4.67 -7.52 -18.83
CA GLY A 74 -5.03 -8.82 -18.27
C GLY A 74 -5.16 -9.96 -19.30
N SER A 75 -4.68 -9.78 -20.52
CA SER A 75 -4.65 -10.82 -21.55
C SER A 75 -3.31 -10.87 -22.28
N LEU A 76 -3.04 -11.98 -22.97
CA LEU A 76 -1.87 -12.10 -23.83
C LEU A 76 -2.16 -11.57 -25.23
N TRP A 77 -1.19 -10.90 -25.82
CA TRP A 77 -1.25 -10.31 -27.15
C TRP A 77 -0.02 -10.70 -27.96
N ARG A 78 -0.18 -10.87 -29.27
CA ARG A 78 0.91 -11.04 -30.23
C ARG A 78 0.98 -9.83 -31.15
N GLN A 79 2.19 -9.32 -31.37
CA GLN A 79 2.44 -8.22 -32.30
C GLN A 79 3.78 -8.41 -33.02
N LYS A 80 3.81 -8.09 -34.32
CA LYS A 80 5.08 -7.93 -35.05
C LYS A 80 5.68 -6.57 -34.73
N VAL A 81 7.00 -6.53 -34.52
CA VAL A 81 7.75 -5.32 -34.16
C VAL A 81 7.65 -4.17 -35.17
N ASP A 82 7.28 -4.45 -36.41
CA ASP A 82 7.08 -3.49 -37.50
C ASP A 82 5.60 -3.23 -37.84
N SER A 83 4.67 -3.78 -37.04
CA SER A 83 3.22 -3.64 -37.20
C SER A 83 2.61 -2.85 -36.06
N SER A 84 1.48 -2.18 -36.30
CA SER A 84 0.63 -1.57 -35.26
C SER A 84 -0.60 -2.42 -34.91
N VAL A 85 -0.70 -3.63 -35.47
CA VAL A 85 -1.80 -4.58 -35.22
C VAL A 85 -1.37 -5.57 -34.15
N ALA A 86 -2.17 -5.68 -33.09
CA ALA A 86 -2.02 -6.70 -32.05
C ALA A 86 -3.19 -7.68 -32.05
N GLU A 87 -2.87 -8.97 -31.97
CA GLU A 87 -3.85 -10.06 -31.93
C GLU A 87 -3.95 -10.59 -30.51
N GLN A 88 -5.16 -10.61 -29.95
CA GLN A 88 -5.40 -11.20 -28.64
C GLN A 88 -5.26 -12.73 -28.72
N LEU A 89 -4.53 -13.31 -27.77
CA LEU A 89 -4.26 -14.74 -27.68
C LEU A 89 -5.07 -15.45 -26.60
N THR A 90 -5.52 -14.74 -25.57
CA THR A 90 -6.29 -15.29 -24.45
C THR A 90 -7.47 -14.41 -24.07
N SER A 91 -8.57 -15.03 -23.65
CA SER A 91 -9.83 -14.37 -23.29
C SER A 91 -10.58 -15.06 -22.14
N GLY A 92 -9.85 -15.78 -21.28
CA GLY A 92 -10.42 -16.44 -20.10
C GLY A 92 -10.91 -15.44 -19.04
N SER A 93 -11.54 -15.97 -17.98
CA SER A 93 -12.09 -15.19 -16.85
C SER A 93 -11.04 -14.73 -15.83
N GLY A 94 -9.78 -15.13 -16.01
CA GLY A 94 -8.64 -14.69 -15.19
C GLY A 94 -7.84 -13.58 -15.86
N TYR A 95 -6.74 -13.19 -15.23
CA TYR A 95 -5.75 -12.28 -15.80
C TYR A 95 -4.46 -13.02 -16.15
N ASP A 96 -3.99 -12.86 -17.40
CA ASP A 96 -2.88 -13.64 -17.95
C ASP A 96 -1.57 -12.82 -18.07
N TYR A 97 -0.49 -13.40 -17.56
CA TYR A 97 0.77 -12.72 -17.25
C TYR A 97 2.00 -13.50 -17.68
N GLN A 98 3.12 -12.78 -17.83
CA GLN A 98 4.49 -13.32 -17.91
C GLN A 98 4.66 -14.47 -18.94
N PRO A 99 4.31 -14.24 -20.22
CA PRO A 99 4.41 -15.27 -21.24
C PRO A 99 5.86 -15.68 -21.48
N ASP A 100 6.04 -16.89 -22.03
CA ASP A 100 7.27 -17.36 -22.66
C ASP A 100 6.95 -18.27 -23.85
N CYS A 101 7.70 -18.13 -24.94
CA CYS A 101 7.44 -18.88 -26.18
C CYS A 101 8.38 -20.08 -26.29
N SER A 102 7.87 -21.21 -26.76
CA SER A 102 8.70 -22.37 -27.09
C SER A 102 9.59 -22.09 -28.30
N SER A 103 10.75 -22.74 -28.35
CA SER A 103 11.73 -22.56 -29.43
C SER A 103 11.24 -23.07 -30.79
N ASP A 104 10.27 -23.99 -30.81
CA ASP A 104 9.58 -24.45 -32.02
C ASP A 104 8.47 -23.51 -32.51
N GLY A 105 8.06 -22.55 -31.69
CA GLY A 105 7.03 -21.56 -32.03
C GLY A 105 5.59 -22.07 -31.96
N HIS A 106 5.34 -23.27 -31.44
CA HIS A 106 4.01 -23.86 -31.33
C HIS A 106 3.31 -23.57 -30.00
N TRP A 107 4.05 -23.20 -28.95
CA TRP A 107 3.52 -23.06 -27.59
C TRP A 107 3.87 -21.73 -26.95
N VAL A 108 2.95 -21.24 -26.11
CA VAL A 108 3.19 -20.19 -25.12
C VAL A 108 2.86 -20.77 -23.75
N VAL A 109 3.72 -20.53 -22.77
CA VAL A 109 3.42 -20.77 -21.35
C VAL A 109 3.28 -19.45 -20.63
N TYR A 110 2.38 -19.38 -19.66
CA TYR A 110 2.03 -18.13 -18.99
C TYR A 110 1.44 -18.41 -17.60
N ALA A 111 1.34 -17.36 -16.79
CA ALA A 111 0.72 -17.41 -15.47
C ALA A 111 -0.67 -16.78 -15.54
N THR A 112 -1.68 -17.39 -14.93
CA THR A 112 -3.04 -16.85 -14.85
C THR A 112 -3.41 -16.64 -13.39
N TYR A 113 -3.72 -15.40 -13.01
CA TYR A 113 -4.38 -15.10 -11.76
C TYR A 113 -5.89 -15.31 -11.92
N ALA A 114 -6.43 -16.31 -11.23
CA ALA A 114 -7.86 -16.57 -11.20
C ALA A 114 -8.24 -17.07 -9.81
N ARG A 115 -9.32 -16.50 -9.25
CA ARG A 115 -9.77 -16.78 -7.87
C ARG A 115 -8.67 -16.40 -6.86
N ASP A 116 -8.19 -17.36 -6.07
CA ASP A 116 -7.23 -17.13 -4.99
C ASP A 116 -5.79 -17.49 -5.34
N ALA A 117 -5.49 -17.93 -6.56
CA ALA A 117 -4.17 -18.47 -6.91
C ALA A 117 -3.65 -17.93 -8.24
N VAL A 118 -2.33 -18.01 -8.42
CA VAL A 118 -1.69 -17.79 -9.72
C VAL A 118 -1.18 -19.14 -10.20
N GLU A 119 -1.74 -19.63 -11.31
CA GLU A 119 -1.46 -20.95 -11.83
C GLU A 119 -0.83 -20.85 -13.22
N LEU A 120 0.00 -21.82 -13.58
CA LEU A 120 0.62 -21.87 -14.91
C LEU A 120 -0.34 -22.49 -15.91
N TRP A 121 -0.27 -21.99 -17.14
CA TRP A 121 -1.05 -22.45 -18.28
C TRP A 121 -0.17 -22.57 -19.52
N SER A 122 -0.64 -23.37 -20.48
CA SER A 122 -0.09 -23.46 -21.83
C SER A 122 -1.15 -23.07 -22.85
N LEU A 123 -0.71 -22.47 -23.95
CA LEU A 123 -1.50 -22.14 -25.13
C LEU A 123 -0.80 -22.74 -26.34
N ASN A 124 -1.53 -23.53 -27.11
CA ASN A 124 -1.09 -23.99 -28.43
C ASN A 124 -1.42 -22.90 -29.47
N LEU A 125 -0.40 -22.38 -30.16
CA LEU A 125 -0.56 -21.26 -31.10
C LEU A 125 -1.26 -21.64 -32.41
N ASP A 126 -1.25 -22.92 -32.78
CA ASP A 126 -1.90 -23.43 -33.99
C ASP A 126 -3.39 -23.68 -33.76
N THR A 127 -3.72 -24.39 -32.68
CA THR A 127 -5.11 -24.80 -32.37
C THR A 127 -5.86 -23.79 -31.52
N LYS A 128 -5.14 -22.83 -30.91
CA LYS A 128 -5.65 -21.88 -29.90
C LYS A 128 -6.16 -22.53 -28.61
N ALA A 129 -5.88 -23.83 -28.41
CA ALA A 129 -6.28 -24.53 -27.20
C ALA A 129 -5.41 -24.10 -26.01
N THR A 130 -6.06 -23.82 -24.87
CA THR A 130 -5.39 -23.54 -23.60
C THR A 130 -5.54 -24.70 -22.63
N ARG A 131 -4.55 -24.90 -21.76
CA ARG A 131 -4.56 -25.92 -20.72
C ARG A 131 -3.84 -25.48 -19.45
N GLN A 132 -4.49 -25.67 -18.31
CA GLN A 132 -3.92 -25.45 -17.00
C GLN A 132 -2.82 -26.49 -16.71
N LEU A 133 -1.66 -26.02 -16.27
CA LEU A 133 -0.46 -26.81 -15.99
C LEU A 133 -0.26 -27.09 -14.49
N THR A 134 -0.66 -26.15 -13.63
CA THR A 134 -0.61 -26.29 -12.16
C THR A 134 -1.98 -25.99 -11.56
N ALA A 135 -2.34 -26.65 -10.46
CA ALA A 135 -3.66 -26.49 -9.81
C ALA A 135 -3.58 -26.66 -8.29
N GLY A 136 -2.42 -26.33 -7.70
CA GLY A 136 -2.13 -26.55 -6.28
C GLY A 136 -2.66 -25.46 -5.35
N GLY A 137 -3.26 -24.40 -5.90
CA GLY A 137 -3.73 -23.24 -5.14
C GLY A 137 -2.60 -22.33 -4.64
N ALA A 138 -1.39 -22.45 -5.21
CA ALA A 138 -0.22 -21.66 -4.85
C ALA A 138 -0.05 -20.42 -5.76
N VAL A 139 1.00 -19.64 -5.52
CA VAL A 139 1.44 -18.58 -6.45
C VAL A 139 2.55 -19.14 -7.32
N ASN A 140 2.23 -19.47 -8.57
CA ASN A 140 3.16 -19.98 -9.58
C ASN A 140 3.36 -18.92 -10.68
N VAL A 141 4.61 -18.47 -10.87
CA VAL A 141 4.93 -17.32 -11.73
C VAL A 141 6.22 -17.56 -12.53
N GLU A 142 6.46 -16.69 -13.51
CA GLU A 142 7.65 -16.68 -14.37
C GLU A 142 8.00 -18.03 -15.02
N PRO A 143 7.06 -18.68 -15.76
CA PRO A 143 7.41 -19.87 -16.51
C PRO A 143 8.41 -19.54 -17.62
N ARG A 144 9.45 -20.37 -17.74
CA ARG A 144 10.53 -20.23 -18.75
C ARG A 144 10.86 -21.57 -19.39
N PHE A 145 10.71 -21.64 -20.71
CA PHE A 145 11.15 -22.78 -21.49
C PHE A 145 12.67 -22.93 -21.44
N SER A 146 13.14 -24.17 -21.32
CA SER A 146 14.51 -24.49 -21.65
C SER A 146 14.77 -24.26 -23.15
N PRO A 147 16.02 -24.00 -23.58
CA PRO A 147 16.33 -23.72 -24.99
C PRO A 147 15.85 -24.81 -25.97
N ASP A 148 15.82 -26.07 -25.52
CA ASP A 148 15.34 -27.22 -26.29
C ASP A 148 13.81 -27.42 -26.24
N GLY A 149 13.08 -26.59 -25.49
CA GLY A 149 11.62 -26.63 -25.34
C GLY A 149 11.06 -27.76 -24.48
N LYS A 150 11.91 -28.61 -23.88
CA LYS A 150 11.49 -29.84 -23.19
C LYS A 150 11.26 -29.70 -21.69
N ARG A 151 11.70 -28.60 -21.10
CA ARG A 151 11.53 -28.32 -19.68
C ARG A 151 11.02 -26.90 -19.48
N ILE A 152 10.36 -26.70 -18.34
CA ILE A 152 9.94 -25.39 -17.86
C ILE A 152 10.53 -25.19 -16.47
N ALA A 153 11.22 -24.07 -16.28
CA ALA A 153 11.54 -23.54 -14.96
C ALA A 153 10.47 -22.52 -14.56
N PHE A 154 10.12 -22.45 -13.28
CA PHE A 154 9.14 -21.50 -12.76
C PHE A 154 9.35 -21.26 -11.27
N VAL A 155 8.77 -20.19 -10.74
CA VAL A 155 8.77 -19.88 -9.32
C VAL A 155 7.45 -20.34 -8.70
N SER A 156 7.48 -20.95 -7.51
CA SER A 156 6.27 -21.36 -6.81
C SER A 156 6.37 -21.18 -5.30
N THR A 157 5.27 -20.76 -4.67
CA THR A 157 5.09 -20.74 -3.21
C THR A 157 4.52 -22.04 -2.62
N SER A 158 4.40 -23.09 -3.44
CA SER A 158 3.86 -24.39 -3.01
C SER A 158 4.66 -25.09 -1.90
N PHE A 159 5.88 -24.63 -1.61
CA PHE A 159 6.70 -25.08 -0.49
C PHE A 159 6.77 -23.96 0.55
N ASN A 160 6.15 -24.19 1.72
CA ASN A 160 6.12 -23.29 2.89
C ASN A 160 5.61 -21.86 2.64
N GLY A 161 4.97 -21.57 1.50
CA GLY A 161 4.54 -20.20 1.18
C GLY A 161 5.68 -19.26 0.74
N HIS A 162 6.89 -19.78 0.57
CA HIS A 162 8.08 -19.03 0.17
C HIS A 162 8.42 -19.24 -1.31
N PHE A 163 9.04 -18.23 -1.95
CA PHE A 163 9.40 -18.30 -3.37
C PHE A 163 10.60 -19.21 -3.61
N HIS A 164 10.38 -20.33 -4.32
CA HIS A 164 11.41 -21.27 -4.72
C HIS A 164 11.35 -21.58 -6.22
N ILE A 165 12.48 -22.01 -6.80
CA ILE A 165 12.56 -22.44 -8.20
C ILE A 165 12.19 -23.91 -8.34
N PHE A 166 11.30 -24.19 -9.29
CA PHE A 166 10.88 -25.52 -9.70
C PHE A 166 11.21 -25.75 -11.17
N VAL A 167 11.44 -27.01 -11.53
CA VAL A 167 11.57 -27.46 -12.91
C VAL A 167 10.67 -28.66 -13.16
N ALA A 168 10.10 -28.72 -14.35
CA ALA A 168 9.28 -29.83 -14.82
C ALA A 168 9.57 -30.15 -16.28
N GLN A 169 9.35 -31.40 -16.70
CA GLN A 169 9.31 -31.78 -18.11
C GLN A 169 8.05 -31.23 -18.75
N PHE A 170 8.14 -30.78 -20.00
CA PHE A 170 7.03 -30.29 -20.80
C PHE A 170 6.88 -31.11 -22.08
N SER A 171 5.65 -31.56 -22.35
CA SER A 171 5.29 -32.24 -23.59
C SER A 171 3.78 -32.09 -23.82
N ASP A 172 3.38 -31.73 -25.05
CA ASP A 172 1.97 -31.69 -25.47
C ASP A 172 1.04 -30.90 -24.54
N GLY A 173 1.52 -29.76 -24.01
CA GLY A 173 0.74 -28.91 -23.12
C GLY A 173 0.58 -29.47 -21.69
N GLU A 174 1.44 -30.40 -21.27
CA GLU A 174 1.46 -30.97 -19.92
C GLU A 174 2.79 -30.78 -19.21
N LEU A 175 2.74 -30.64 -17.88
CA LEU A 175 3.90 -30.78 -17.00
C LEU A 175 3.99 -32.19 -16.42
N ARG A 176 5.21 -32.74 -16.37
CA ARG A 176 5.51 -34.02 -15.71
C ARG A 176 6.76 -33.91 -14.85
N GLY A 177 6.78 -34.64 -13.75
CA GLY A 177 7.95 -34.70 -12.85
C GLY A 177 8.33 -33.35 -12.27
N VAL A 178 7.33 -32.58 -11.82
CA VAL A 178 7.54 -31.28 -11.17
C VAL A 178 8.42 -31.47 -9.93
N GLN A 179 9.54 -30.77 -9.88
CA GLN A 179 10.53 -30.90 -8.82
C GLN A 179 11.06 -29.53 -8.41
N ARG A 180 11.13 -29.29 -7.10
CA ARG A 180 11.80 -28.13 -6.52
C ARG A 180 13.31 -28.28 -6.66
N LEU A 181 14.00 -27.23 -7.12
CA LEU A 181 15.45 -27.21 -7.27
C LEU A 181 16.16 -26.52 -6.11
N THR A 182 15.64 -25.39 -5.65
CA THR A 182 16.27 -24.59 -4.59
C THR A 182 15.86 -25.06 -3.20
N GLY A 183 16.79 -25.00 -2.25
CA GLY A 183 16.57 -25.33 -0.84
C GLY A 183 15.84 -24.21 -0.09
N GLU A 184 15.50 -24.46 1.17
CA GLU A 184 15.04 -23.39 2.08
C GLU A 184 16.20 -23.01 3.00
N ASN A 185 16.41 -21.70 3.18
CA ASN A 185 17.41 -21.17 4.09
C ASN A 185 16.79 -20.05 4.92
N ARG A 186 16.98 -20.12 6.24
CA ARG A 186 16.63 -19.05 7.17
C ARG A 186 17.89 -18.26 7.49
N SER A 187 17.91 -16.99 7.12
CA SER A 187 19.02 -16.08 7.34
C SER A 187 19.25 -15.83 8.83
N THR A 188 20.53 -15.68 9.20
CA THR A 188 20.95 -15.19 10.52
C THR A 188 21.03 -13.66 10.58
N LEU A 189 20.89 -12.98 9.44
CA LEU A 189 20.90 -11.52 9.36
C LEU A 189 19.55 -10.96 9.79
N SER A 190 19.57 -9.83 10.49
CA SER A 190 18.34 -9.09 10.81
C SER A 190 17.83 -8.39 9.55
N ARG A 191 16.68 -8.84 9.04
CA ARG A 191 16.04 -8.29 7.83
C ARG A 191 14.76 -7.57 8.23
N TYR A 192 14.79 -6.23 8.19
CA TYR A 192 13.68 -5.37 8.62
C TYR A 192 12.50 -5.39 7.63
N TYR A 193 12.76 -5.18 6.33
CA TYR A 193 11.70 -5.07 5.32
C TYR A 193 11.23 -6.42 4.76
N TYR A 194 12.14 -7.38 4.62
CA TYR A 194 11.92 -8.60 3.87
C TYR A 194 11.98 -9.84 4.76
N SER A 195 11.58 -11.00 4.22
CA SER A 195 11.53 -12.24 4.97
C SER A 195 12.89 -12.65 5.54
N GLN A 196 12.85 -13.29 6.71
CA GLN A 196 14.00 -14.00 7.28
C GLN A 196 14.38 -15.23 6.45
N PHE A 197 13.50 -15.72 5.59
CA PHE A 197 13.79 -16.78 4.64
C PHE A 197 14.31 -16.21 3.32
N ASP A 198 15.24 -16.93 2.70
CA ASP A 198 15.70 -16.56 1.37
C ASP A 198 14.60 -16.77 0.33
N HIS A 199 14.66 -15.97 -0.73
CA HIS A 199 13.78 -16.07 -1.88
C HIS A 199 14.59 -16.43 -3.11
N GLU A 200 14.02 -17.25 -3.99
CA GLU A 200 14.58 -17.50 -5.32
C GLU A 200 13.55 -17.21 -6.40
N ILE A 201 13.83 -16.18 -7.20
CA ILE A 201 12.93 -15.64 -8.22
C ILE A 201 13.66 -15.41 -9.55
N SER A 202 12.91 -15.09 -10.59
CA SER A 202 13.41 -14.69 -11.91
C SER A 202 14.39 -15.68 -12.54
N PRO A 203 13.99 -16.96 -12.71
CA PRO A 203 14.85 -17.96 -13.34
C PRO A 203 15.10 -17.63 -14.81
N ALA A 204 16.32 -17.89 -15.29
CA ALA A 204 16.70 -17.82 -16.69
C ALA A 204 17.64 -18.99 -17.04
N TRP A 205 17.38 -19.65 -18.16
CA TRP A 205 18.19 -20.78 -18.62
C TRP A 205 19.48 -20.32 -19.28
N SER A 206 20.60 -20.99 -18.99
CA SER A 206 21.78 -20.90 -19.85
C SER A 206 21.43 -21.35 -21.27
N PRO A 207 22.05 -20.81 -22.33
CA PRO A 207 21.71 -21.20 -23.71
C PRO A 207 21.95 -22.68 -24.04
N ASP A 208 22.77 -23.38 -23.27
CA ASP A 208 22.96 -24.83 -23.40
C ASP A 208 21.97 -25.66 -22.56
N GLY A 209 21.10 -25.00 -21.80
CA GLY A 209 20.07 -25.60 -20.96
C GLY A 209 20.56 -26.35 -19.73
N LYS A 210 21.84 -26.26 -19.35
CA LYS A 210 22.38 -27.02 -18.22
C LYS A 210 22.28 -26.30 -16.88
N GLU A 211 22.27 -24.98 -16.90
CA GLU A 211 22.26 -24.16 -15.70
C GLU A 211 21.08 -23.19 -15.69
N LEU A 212 20.75 -22.74 -14.48
CA LEU A 212 19.83 -21.64 -14.22
C LEU A 212 20.58 -20.50 -13.55
N LEU A 213 20.27 -19.29 -14.00
CA LEU A 213 20.48 -18.04 -13.29
C LEU A 213 19.18 -17.70 -12.57
N PHE A 214 19.25 -17.18 -11.35
CA PHE A 214 18.08 -16.68 -10.60
C PHE A 214 18.52 -15.56 -9.64
N VAL A 215 17.55 -14.82 -9.11
CA VAL A 215 17.75 -13.75 -8.14
C VAL A 215 17.47 -14.27 -6.73
N SER A 216 18.35 -13.98 -5.77
CA SER A 216 18.17 -14.32 -4.36
C SER A 216 18.83 -13.33 -3.42
N ASN A 217 18.23 -13.15 -2.24
CA ASN A 217 18.74 -12.32 -1.14
C ASN A 217 19.67 -13.05 -0.18
N ARG A 218 20.06 -14.29 -0.48
CA ARG A 218 20.97 -15.08 0.35
C ARG A 218 22.24 -14.30 0.71
N GLY A 219 22.58 -14.27 1.99
CA GLY A 219 23.78 -13.61 2.49
C GLY A 219 23.68 -12.08 2.60
N HIS A 220 22.55 -11.48 2.20
CA HIS A 220 22.33 -10.03 2.21
C HIS A 220 21.12 -9.65 3.06
N ILE A 221 21.11 -8.41 3.58
CA ILE A 221 20.02 -7.88 4.42
C ILE A 221 18.80 -7.52 3.59
N TYR A 222 19.01 -6.76 2.52
CA TYR A 222 17.97 -6.47 1.53
C TYR A 222 18.04 -7.53 0.43
N GLY A 223 19.15 -7.59 -0.30
CA GLY A 223 19.48 -8.71 -1.17
C GLY A 223 18.61 -8.77 -2.44
N THR A 224 18.06 -7.66 -2.87
CA THR A 224 16.98 -7.64 -3.86
C THR A 224 17.45 -7.90 -5.31
N GLY A 225 18.76 -8.07 -5.53
CA GLY A 225 19.36 -8.33 -6.84
C GLY A 225 20.64 -9.17 -6.81
N GLY A 226 20.79 -10.11 -5.86
CA GLY A 226 21.88 -11.08 -5.89
C GLY A 226 21.68 -12.10 -7.01
N PHE A 227 22.65 -12.25 -7.91
CA PHE A 227 22.56 -13.12 -9.10
C PHE A 227 23.24 -14.45 -8.82
N TRP A 228 22.45 -15.51 -8.72
CA TRP A 228 22.90 -16.84 -8.35
C TRP A 228 22.80 -17.80 -9.52
N ARG A 229 23.81 -18.64 -9.70
CA ARG A 229 23.85 -19.70 -10.72
C ARG A 229 23.96 -21.07 -10.09
N MET A 230 23.28 -22.03 -10.70
CA MET A 230 23.36 -23.45 -10.34
C MET A 230 23.09 -24.34 -11.54
N LYS A 231 23.51 -25.61 -11.47
CA LYS A 231 23.00 -26.63 -12.39
C LYS A 231 21.49 -26.78 -12.21
N ALA A 232 20.78 -27.05 -13.30
CA ALA A 232 19.34 -27.28 -13.29
C ALA A 232 18.98 -28.68 -12.72
N GLU A 233 19.54 -29.00 -11.55
CA GLU A 233 19.45 -30.27 -10.85
C GLU A 233 19.16 -29.98 -9.35
N PRO A 234 18.32 -30.81 -8.70
CA PRO A 234 17.94 -30.58 -7.30
C PRO A 234 19.15 -30.64 -6.36
N GLY A 235 19.26 -29.66 -5.46
CA GLY A 235 20.34 -29.61 -4.48
C GLY A 235 21.73 -29.34 -5.05
N ALA A 236 21.83 -28.95 -6.32
CA ALA A 236 23.09 -28.52 -6.90
C ALA A 236 23.65 -27.29 -6.16
N GLU A 237 24.97 -27.20 -6.09
CA GLU A 237 25.66 -26.06 -5.49
C GLU A 237 25.32 -24.78 -6.25
N THR A 238 25.07 -23.71 -5.49
CA THR A 238 24.74 -22.38 -6.00
C THR A 238 25.91 -21.43 -5.76
N ARG A 239 26.23 -20.59 -6.74
CA ARG A 239 27.25 -19.52 -6.61
C ARG A 239 26.68 -18.16 -6.98
N GLU A 240 26.98 -17.13 -6.19
CA GLU A 240 26.71 -15.75 -6.54
C GLU A 240 27.75 -15.26 -7.55
N ILE A 241 27.31 -14.63 -8.64
CA ILE A 241 28.19 -14.10 -9.70
C ILE A 241 28.20 -12.57 -9.75
N HIS A 242 27.21 -11.92 -9.15
CA HIS A 242 27.05 -10.48 -9.12
C HIS A 242 26.03 -10.11 -8.03
N TYR A 243 26.17 -8.94 -7.42
CA TYR A 243 25.21 -8.43 -6.46
C TYR A 243 25.11 -6.91 -6.55
N GLU A 244 23.86 -6.45 -6.61
CA GLU A 244 23.45 -5.08 -6.34
C GLU A 244 21.97 -5.04 -5.97
N GLU A 245 21.52 -3.96 -5.36
CA GLU A 245 20.11 -3.79 -5.01
C GLU A 245 19.28 -3.35 -6.23
N THR A 246 18.12 -3.98 -6.40
CA THR A 246 17.25 -3.78 -7.57
C THR A 246 15.76 -3.72 -7.24
N ALA A 247 15.37 -3.64 -5.96
CA ALA A 247 13.97 -3.70 -5.53
C ALA A 247 13.19 -4.86 -6.19
N TRP A 248 13.81 -6.03 -6.34
CA TRP A 248 13.26 -7.25 -6.96
C TRP A 248 12.89 -7.13 -8.45
N LYS A 249 13.32 -6.06 -9.13
CA LYS A 249 13.02 -5.80 -10.55
C LYS A 249 14.11 -6.27 -11.53
N ALA A 250 15.18 -6.94 -11.07
CA ALA A 250 16.32 -7.35 -11.90
C ALA A 250 15.97 -8.08 -13.20
N ARG A 251 15.14 -9.14 -13.12
CA ARG A 251 14.64 -9.93 -14.28
C ARG A 251 15.74 -10.25 -15.32
N PRO A 252 16.82 -10.95 -14.94
CA PRO A 252 17.96 -11.16 -15.84
C PRO A 252 17.62 -12.11 -17.00
N ASP A 253 18.26 -11.89 -18.15
CA ASP A 253 18.13 -12.76 -19.34
C ASP A 253 19.48 -12.95 -20.06
N PHE A 254 19.75 -14.17 -20.51
CA PHE A 254 21.00 -14.49 -21.22
C PHE A 254 20.96 -13.98 -22.66
N SER A 255 22.09 -13.46 -23.14
CA SER A 255 22.26 -13.27 -24.57
C SER A 255 22.28 -14.63 -25.28
N PRO A 256 21.81 -14.72 -26.55
CA PRO A 256 21.76 -16.01 -27.26
C PRO A 256 23.13 -16.70 -27.42
N ASP A 257 24.21 -15.93 -27.40
CA ASP A 257 25.59 -16.45 -27.44
C ASP A 257 26.12 -16.95 -26.08
N GLY A 258 25.35 -16.76 -24.99
CA GLY A 258 25.67 -17.19 -23.63
C GLY A 258 26.76 -16.38 -22.92
N LYS A 259 27.23 -15.28 -23.52
CA LYS A 259 28.37 -14.52 -23.00
C LYS A 259 27.97 -13.36 -22.10
N ARG A 260 26.72 -12.92 -22.14
CA ARG A 260 26.24 -11.72 -21.46
C ARG A 260 24.88 -11.97 -20.81
N ILE A 261 24.59 -11.15 -19.81
CA ILE A 261 23.29 -11.08 -19.13
C ILE A 261 22.80 -9.63 -19.27
N VAL A 262 21.56 -9.43 -19.72
CA VAL A 262 20.86 -8.15 -19.58
C VAL A 262 19.97 -8.21 -18.36
N TYR A 263 19.82 -7.10 -17.65
CA TYR A 263 18.97 -6.99 -16.46
C TYR A 263 18.60 -5.53 -16.19
N ALA A 264 17.69 -5.30 -15.25
CA ALA A 264 17.30 -3.96 -14.81
C ALA A 264 17.87 -3.63 -13.43
N SER A 265 18.41 -2.43 -13.26
CA SER A 265 18.99 -2.00 -11.99
C SER A 265 19.00 -0.49 -11.88
N TYR A 266 18.90 0.01 -10.66
CA TYR A 266 19.06 1.43 -10.37
C TYR A 266 20.51 1.80 -10.03
N LEU A 267 21.39 0.84 -9.70
CA LEU A 267 22.81 1.05 -9.35
C LEU A 267 23.05 2.27 -8.43
N GLY A 268 22.26 2.38 -7.36
CA GLY A 268 22.29 3.52 -6.42
C GLY A 268 21.66 4.84 -6.91
N GLN A 269 21.12 4.90 -8.12
CA GLN A 269 20.32 6.03 -8.64
C GLN A 269 18.83 5.90 -8.29
N GLN A 270 18.01 6.84 -8.76
CA GLN A 270 16.58 6.88 -8.43
C GLN A 270 15.71 5.95 -9.28
N TRP A 271 16.16 5.52 -10.47
CA TRP A 271 15.31 4.83 -11.45
C TRP A 271 16.02 3.63 -12.07
N HIS A 272 15.27 2.57 -12.37
CA HIS A 272 15.81 1.37 -13.00
C HIS A 272 16.13 1.62 -14.47
N GLN A 273 17.36 1.33 -14.86
CA GLN A 273 17.79 1.27 -16.24
C GLN A 273 18.24 -0.13 -16.63
N LEU A 274 18.39 -0.37 -17.92
CA LEU A 274 18.92 -1.62 -18.43
C LEU A 274 20.45 -1.61 -18.33
N TRP A 275 21.01 -2.71 -17.85
CA TRP A 275 22.44 -2.95 -17.71
C TRP A 275 22.81 -4.28 -18.35
N VAL A 276 24.09 -4.41 -18.74
CA VAL A 276 24.64 -5.64 -19.28
C VAL A 276 25.95 -5.98 -18.58
N LEU A 277 26.12 -7.25 -18.22
CA LEU A 277 27.35 -7.79 -17.62
C LEU A 277 27.77 -9.12 -18.26
N PRO A 278 29.05 -9.56 -18.12
CA PRO A 278 29.50 -10.87 -18.58
C PRO A 278 28.81 -12.02 -17.84
N SER A 279 28.46 -13.11 -18.54
CA SER A 279 27.65 -14.19 -17.95
C SER A 279 28.26 -14.90 -16.74
N GLU A 280 29.58 -14.88 -16.59
CA GLU A 280 30.31 -15.45 -15.45
C GLU A 280 30.53 -14.45 -14.29
N GLY A 281 29.95 -13.26 -14.36
CA GLY A 281 30.21 -12.16 -13.43
C GLY A 281 31.28 -11.20 -13.95
N GLY A 282 31.35 -10.01 -13.35
CA GLY A 282 32.27 -8.93 -13.74
C GLY A 282 31.58 -7.56 -13.74
N ASP A 283 32.25 -6.59 -14.36
CA ASP A 283 31.76 -5.21 -14.40
C ASP A 283 30.55 -5.06 -15.33
N ALA A 284 29.50 -4.41 -14.83
CA ALA A 284 28.34 -4.04 -15.61
C ALA A 284 28.53 -2.69 -16.31
N PHE A 285 27.87 -2.50 -17.45
CA PHE A 285 27.76 -1.18 -18.09
C PHE A 285 26.31 -0.88 -18.48
N PRO A 286 25.91 0.41 -18.48
CA PRO A 286 24.53 0.80 -18.74
C PRO A 286 24.21 0.68 -20.24
N LEU A 287 22.98 0.29 -20.53
CA LEU A 287 22.43 0.11 -21.87
C LEU A 287 21.28 1.10 -22.16
N SER A 288 20.62 1.61 -21.12
CA SER A 288 19.63 2.68 -21.21
C SER A 288 19.88 3.76 -20.14
N TYR A 289 19.25 4.93 -20.31
CA TYR A 289 19.38 6.08 -19.42
C TYR A 289 18.06 6.83 -19.33
N GLY A 290 17.75 7.40 -18.16
CA GLY A 290 16.61 8.28 -17.97
C GLY A 290 16.09 8.34 -16.54
N ASP A 291 15.16 9.27 -16.31
CA ASP A 291 14.47 9.45 -15.03
C ASP A 291 13.10 8.74 -15.05
N PHE A 292 13.15 7.43 -15.29
CA PHE A 292 12.01 6.52 -15.39
C PHE A 292 12.51 5.08 -15.35
N ASP A 293 11.65 4.13 -15.02
CA ASP A 293 12.01 2.71 -15.03
C ASP A 293 11.99 2.15 -16.46
N SER A 294 13.00 1.35 -16.78
CA SER A 294 13.06 0.38 -17.88
C SER A 294 13.39 -0.99 -17.27
N VAL A 295 12.47 -1.94 -17.38
CA VAL A 295 12.48 -3.21 -16.63
C VAL A 295 12.06 -4.40 -17.50
N ALA A 296 12.18 -5.62 -16.95
CA ALA A 296 11.83 -6.88 -17.60
C ALA A 296 12.45 -7.06 -19.02
N PRO A 297 13.78 -6.86 -19.18
CA PRO A 297 14.42 -6.99 -20.48
C PRO A 297 14.43 -8.43 -20.98
N ARG A 298 14.25 -8.64 -22.28
CA ARG A 298 14.40 -9.94 -22.95
C ARG A 298 15.18 -9.82 -24.26
N TRP A 299 16.19 -10.67 -24.42
CA TRP A 299 16.94 -10.76 -25.67
C TRP A 299 16.06 -11.36 -26.77
N SER A 300 16.17 -10.77 -27.97
CA SER A 300 15.69 -11.43 -29.18
C SER A 300 16.53 -12.68 -29.48
N PRO A 301 15.94 -13.76 -30.04
CA PRO A 301 16.67 -14.98 -30.36
C PRO A 301 17.85 -14.78 -31.31
N ASP A 302 17.79 -13.77 -32.19
CA ASP A 302 18.90 -13.40 -33.09
C ASP A 302 19.98 -12.52 -32.44
N GLY A 303 19.78 -12.09 -31.19
CA GLY A 303 20.73 -11.29 -30.40
C GLY A 303 20.86 -9.83 -30.83
N LYS A 304 20.02 -9.33 -31.74
CA LYS A 304 20.14 -7.96 -32.30
C LYS A 304 19.30 -6.93 -31.58
N ARG A 305 18.34 -7.36 -30.77
CA ARG A 305 17.39 -6.51 -30.06
C ARG A 305 17.13 -6.97 -28.64
N ILE A 306 16.70 -6.03 -27.82
CA ILE A 306 16.13 -6.27 -26.49
C ILE A 306 14.72 -5.68 -26.46
N ALA A 307 13.74 -6.45 -25.99
CA ALA A 307 12.41 -5.96 -25.66
C ALA A 307 12.33 -5.69 -24.16
N PHE A 308 11.64 -4.64 -23.73
CA PHE A 308 11.56 -4.26 -22.32
C PHE A 308 10.30 -3.42 -22.05
N ILE A 309 9.90 -3.35 -20.78
CA ILE A 309 8.80 -2.52 -20.31
C ILE A 309 9.35 -1.20 -19.77
N SER A 310 8.75 -0.08 -20.12
CA SER A 310 9.13 1.24 -19.60
C SER A 310 7.93 2.03 -19.13
N ASN A 311 8.08 2.76 -18.03
CA ASN A 311 7.07 3.70 -17.53
C ASN A 311 7.42 5.17 -17.85
N ARG A 312 8.26 5.42 -18.87
CA ARG A 312 8.69 6.78 -19.24
C ARG A 312 7.57 7.75 -19.60
N GLY A 313 6.39 7.24 -19.97
CA GLY A 313 5.17 8.01 -20.22
C GLY A 313 4.24 8.11 -19.00
N GLY A 314 4.68 7.67 -17.82
CA GLY A 314 3.87 7.51 -16.61
C GLY A 314 3.27 6.11 -16.51
N ASN A 315 2.53 5.68 -17.54
CA ASN A 315 2.01 4.31 -17.65
C ASN A 315 3.05 3.35 -18.26
N THR A 316 2.87 2.05 -18.05
CA THR A 316 3.68 0.97 -18.63
C THR A 316 3.52 0.90 -20.15
N SER A 317 4.63 0.68 -20.86
CA SER A 317 4.70 0.63 -22.32
C SER A 317 5.78 -0.34 -22.78
N LEU A 318 5.56 -1.02 -23.91
CA LEU A 318 6.52 -1.96 -24.48
C LEU A 318 7.45 -1.26 -25.47
N TRP A 319 8.75 -1.50 -25.33
CA TRP A 319 9.79 -0.93 -26.18
C TRP A 319 10.73 -2.00 -26.72
N THR A 320 11.37 -1.70 -27.84
CA THR A 320 12.49 -2.47 -28.37
C THR A 320 13.73 -1.58 -28.54
N GLN A 321 14.90 -2.12 -28.24
CA GLN A 321 16.20 -1.46 -28.44
C GLN A 321 17.10 -2.30 -29.36
N THR A 322 17.69 -1.67 -30.38
CA THR A 322 18.69 -2.30 -31.26
C THR A 322 20.08 -2.34 -30.60
N ILE A 323 20.79 -3.46 -30.73
CA ILE A 323 22.14 -3.66 -30.19
C ILE A 323 23.06 -4.35 -31.21
N PRO A 324 24.25 -3.78 -31.50
CA PRO A 324 24.66 -2.42 -31.14
C PRO A 324 23.87 -1.35 -31.92
N GLY A 325 23.79 -0.12 -31.39
CA GLY A 325 23.21 1.03 -32.10
C GLY A 325 22.27 1.90 -31.26
N GLY A 326 21.59 1.33 -30.26
CA GLY A 326 20.84 2.08 -29.25
C GLY A 326 19.48 2.64 -29.69
N ALA A 327 19.07 2.45 -30.95
CA ALA A 327 17.77 2.92 -31.43
C ALA A 327 16.64 2.26 -30.62
N GLN A 328 15.82 3.07 -29.94
CA GLN A 328 14.67 2.64 -29.14
C GLN A 328 13.36 3.00 -29.83
N ASN A 329 12.45 2.04 -29.96
CA ASN A 329 11.13 2.24 -30.57
C ASN A 329 10.02 1.70 -29.65
N PRO A 330 8.96 2.47 -29.38
CA PRO A 330 7.79 1.96 -28.69
C PRO A 330 7.00 1.04 -29.62
N LEU A 331 6.48 -0.05 -29.07
CA LEU A 331 5.58 -0.96 -29.77
C LEU A 331 4.14 -0.66 -29.34
N ILE A 332 3.45 0.17 -30.14
CA ILE A 332 2.12 0.68 -29.82
C ILE A 332 1.07 -0.06 -30.66
N PRO A 333 0.12 -0.79 -30.04
CA PRO A 333 -1.02 -1.36 -30.76
C PRO A 333 -2.03 -0.26 -31.07
N LYS A 334 -2.18 0.10 -32.35
CA LYS A 334 -3.21 1.02 -32.84
C LYS A 334 -4.49 0.31 -33.25
N GLU A 335 -4.36 -0.96 -33.61
CA GLU A 335 -5.48 -1.83 -33.97
C GLU A 335 -5.36 -3.11 -33.12
N LYS A 336 -6.45 -3.45 -32.42
CA LYS A 336 -6.52 -4.61 -31.53
C LYS A 336 -7.57 -5.58 -32.07
N HIS A 337 -7.15 -6.81 -32.39
CA HIS A 337 -8.04 -7.88 -32.83
C HIS A 337 -8.37 -8.76 -31.63
N TYR A 338 -9.59 -8.62 -31.12
CA TYR A 338 -10.09 -9.35 -29.96
C TYR A 338 -10.61 -10.74 -30.36
N LEU A 339 -10.51 -11.70 -29.44
CA LEU A 339 -11.04 -13.05 -29.65
C LEU A 339 -12.57 -13.11 -29.53
N ASN A 340 -13.13 -12.28 -28.66
CA ASN A 340 -14.56 -12.20 -28.40
C ASN A 340 -15.12 -10.88 -28.95
N PRO A 341 -16.43 -10.82 -29.28
CA PRO A 341 -17.08 -9.56 -29.63
C PRO A 341 -16.97 -8.53 -28.50
N VAL A 342 -16.53 -7.32 -28.84
CA VAL A 342 -16.36 -6.20 -27.90
C VAL A 342 -17.22 -5.00 -28.31
N GLY A 343 -17.57 -4.17 -27.33
CA GLY A 343 -18.17 -2.85 -27.55
C GLY A 343 -17.36 -1.75 -26.86
N GLN A 344 -17.69 -0.51 -27.16
CA GLN A 344 -17.12 0.64 -26.46
C GLN A 344 -18.07 1.13 -25.36
N LEU A 345 -17.52 1.48 -24.21
CA LEU A 345 -18.21 2.18 -23.13
C LEU A 345 -17.64 3.59 -23.01
N SER A 346 -18.52 4.59 -23.00
CA SER A 346 -18.21 5.97 -22.65
C SER A 346 -18.89 6.35 -21.34
N VAL A 347 -18.10 6.80 -20.38
CA VAL A 347 -18.55 7.25 -19.06
C VAL A 347 -18.33 8.75 -18.97
N ALA A 348 -19.40 9.50 -18.67
CA ALA A 348 -19.33 10.91 -18.32
C ALA A 348 -19.71 11.08 -16.84
N VAL A 349 -18.84 11.71 -16.06
CA VAL A 349 -19.07 12.03 -14.64
C VAL A 349 -19.26 13.53 -14.52
N LEU A 350 -20.44 13.93 -14.04
CA LEU A 350 -20.86 15.32 -13.98
C LEU A 350 -21.03 15.78 -12.53
N ASP A 351 -20.57 17.01 -12.26
CA ASP A 351 -20.84 17.72 -11.01
C ASP A 351 -22.32 18.12 -10.89
N PRO A 352 -22.77 18.65 -9.75
CA PRO A 352 -24.15 19.09 -9.57
C PRO A 352 -24.60 20.23 -10.50
N ALA A 353 -23.65 20.96 -11.09
CA ALA A 353 -23.90 22.01 -12.08
C ALA A 353 -23.96 21.45 -13.53
N GLY A 354 -23.69 20.15 -13.72
CA GLY A 354 -23.73 19.47 -15.00
C GLY A 354 -22.42 19.52 -15.80
N HIS A 355 -21.31 19.95 -15.20
CA HIS A 355 -20.00 20.00 -15.85
C HIS A 355 -19.20 18.71 -15.61
N PRO A 356 -18.40 18.24 -16.58
CA PRO A 356 -17.46 17.13 -16.36
C PRO A 356 -16.52 17.42 -15.18
N THR A 357 -16.33 16.44 -14.31
CA THR A 357 -15.50 16.60 -13.11
C THR A 357 -14.63 15.37 -12.84
N PRO A 358 -13.39 15.54 -12.33
CA PRO A 358 -12.55 14.41 -11.97
C PRO A 358 -13.18 13.52 -10.92
N ALA A 359 -13.02 12.20 -11.06
CA ALA A 359 -13.56 11.20 -10.14
C ALA A 359 -12.79 9.87 -10.23
N ARG A 360 -12.93 9.04 -9.21
CA ARG A 360 -12.52 7.63 -9.21
C ARG A 360 -13.64 6.76 -9.78
N VAL A 361 -13.29 5.84 -10.66
CA VAL A 361 -14.23 4.99 -11.40
C VAL A 361 -13.83 3.52 -11.30
N PHE A 362 -14.81 2.67 -11.01
CA PHE A 362 -14.69 1.20 -11.05
C PHE A 362 -15.54 0.71 -12.22
N VAL A 363 -14.99 -0.16 -13.08
CA VAL A 363 -15.75 -0.79 -14.16
C VAL A 363 -15.48 -2.28 -14.17
N VAL A 364 -16.53 -3.08 -13.99
CA VAL A 364 -16.46 -4.55 -13.99
C VAL A 364 -17.38 -5.10 -15.08
N GLY A 365 -16.84 -5.95 -15.96
CA GLY A 365 -17.61 -6.63 -17.01
C GLY A 365 -18.35 -7.87 -16.48
N GLU A 366 -19.23 -8.43 -17.31
CA GLU A 366 -19.98 -9.66 -16.99
C GLU A 366 -19.08 -10.88 -16.73
N ASP A 367 -17.85 -10.86 -17.25
CA ASP A 367 -16.83 -11.87 -16.98
C ASP A 367 -16.12 -11.70 -15.61
N GLY A 368 -16.50 -10.67 -14.85
CA GLY A 368 -15.94 -10.34 -13.54
C GLY A 368 -14.60 -9.60 -13.58
N ARG A 369 -14.08 -9.28 -14.78
CA ARG A 369 -12.82 -8.56 -14.94
C ARG A 369 -13.01 -7.05 -14.88
N ALA A 370 -11.97 -6.36 -14.47
CA ALA A 370 -11.92 -4.91 -14.42
C ALA A 370 -11.45 -4.31 -15.76
N TYR A 371 -12.02 -3.15 -16.12
CA TYR A 371 -11.73 -2.44 -17.36
C TYR A 371 -11.47 -0.95 -17.10
N ALA A 372 -10.60 -0.35 -17.91
CA ALA A 372 -10.26 1.07 -17.87
C ALA A 372 -9.87 1.54 -19.27
N PRO A 373 -9.79 2.87 -19.51
CA PRO A 373 -9.20 3.42 -20.73
C PRO A 373 -7.77 2.90 -20.97
N ASP A 374 -7.37 2.79 -22.23
CA ASP A 374 -6.08 2.22 -22.63
C ASP A 374 -4.85 2.96 -22.08
N ASP A 375 -5.02 4.24 -21.72
CA ASP A 375 -3.99 5.12 -21.17
C ASP A 375 -4.09 5.33 -19.65
N ALA A 376 -5.18 4.90 -19.02
CA ALA A 376 -5.42 5.09 -17.60
C ALA A 376 -4.53 4.20 -16.73
N TRP A 377 -4.16 4.66 -15.53
CA TRP A 377 -3.56 3.78 -14.54
C TRP A 377 -4.65 2.93 -13.90
N MET A 378 -4.42 1.63 -13.89
CA MET A 378 -5.25 0.69 -13.16
C MET A 378 -4.65 0.49 -11.77
N ASN A 379 -5.36 0.93 -10.75
CA ASN A 379 -5.03 0.71 -9.35
C ASN A 379 -5.96 -0.35 -8.75
N ALA A 380 -5.55 -0.98 -7.65
CA ALA A 380 -6.35 -1.97 -6.94
C ALA A 380 -6.08 -1.99 -5.45
N ASP A 381 -7.08 -2.40 -4.68
CA ASP A 381 -6.93 -2.79 -3.27
C ASP A 381 -6.00 -4.02 -3.14
N ASP A 382 -5.13 -4.06 -2.14
CA ASP A 382 -4.27 -5.23 -1.85
C ASP A 382 -4.94 -6.27 -0.96
N ASN A 383 -6.15 -5.96 -0.49
CA ASN A 383 -7.03 -6.83 0.27
C ASN A 383 -8.37 -7.03 -0.45
N VAL A 384 -9.09 -8.09 -0.09
CA VAL A 384 -10.37 -8.43 -0.74
C VAL A 384 -11.31 -9.19 0.18
N VAL A 385 -12.61 -8.91 0.05
CA VAL A 385 -13.68 -9.70 0.65
C VAL A 385 -14.23 -10.65 -0.42
N ARG A 386 -13.73 -11.90 -0.45
CA ARG A 386 -14.04 -12.87 -1.52
C ARG A 386 -15.51 -13.24 -1.65
N SER A 387 -16.29 -13.13 -0.57
CA SER A 387 -17.73 -13.33 -0.61
C SER A 387 -18.47 -12.23 -1.39
N GLU A 388 -17.85 -11.08 -1.61
CA GLU A 388 -18.45 -9.94 -2.33
C GLU A 388 -17.98 -9.84 -3.77
N ARG A 389 -16.73 -10.21 -4.07
CA ARG A 389 -16.15 -10.09 -5.41
C ARG A 389 -15.05 -11.13 -5.69
N PRO A 390 -14.90 -11.56 -6.96
CA PRO A 390 -13.90 -12.56 -7.33
C PRO A 390 -12.47 -12.02 -7.33
N PHE A 391 -12.29 -10.73 -7.60
CA PHE A 391 -11.00 -10.04 -7.65
C PHE A 391 -11.03 -8.81 -6.74
N GLU A 392 -9.85 -8.33 -6.36
CA GLU A 392 -9.69 -7.05 -5.67
C GLU A 392 -10.37 -5.89 -6.43
N ALA A 393 -10.75 -4.85 -5.68
CA ALA A 393 -11.44 -3.70 -6.23
C ALA A 393 -10.47 -2.87 -7.08
N HIS A 394 -10.59 -2.98 -8.40
CA HIS A 394 -9.79 -2.22 -9.35
C HIS A 394 -10.49 -0.93 -9.76
N TYR A 395 -9.73 0.15 -9.87
CA TYR A 395 -10.23 1.48 -10.24
C TYR A 395 -9.21 2.25 -11.06
N PHE A 396 -9.69 3.33 -11.68
CA PHE A 396 -8.87 4.34 -12.33
C PHE A 396 -9.43 5.74 -12.05
N HIS A 397 -8.62 6.76 -12.26
CA HIS A 397 -9.06 8.17 -12.20
C HIS A 397 -9.39 8.70 -13.58
N THR A 398 -10.45 9.50 -13.67
CA THR A 398 -10.83 10.24 -14.88
C THR A 398 -10.81 11.74 -14.61
N SER A 399 -10.66 12.55 -15.66
CA SER A 399 -10.92 14.00 -15.64
C SER A 399 -12.43 14.35 -15.76
N GLY A 400 -13.29 13.35 -15.87
CA GLY A 400 -14.74 13.46 -16.00
C GLY A 400 -15.31 12.79 -17.24
N ASN A 401 -14.45 12.32 -18.16
CA ASN A 401 -14.84 11.47 -19.28
C ASN A 401 -13.86 10.31 -19.43
N ALA A 402 -14.37 9.12 -19.68
CA ALA A 402 -13.56 7.93 -19.92
C ALA A 402 -14.16 7.11 -21.06
N GLU A 403 -13.30 6.60 -21.95
CA GLU A 403 -13.71 5.67 -23.01
C GLU A 403 -12.87 4.40 -22.92
N MET A 404 -13.52 3.25 -22.99
CA MET A 404 -12.86 1.96 -22.86
C MET A 404 -13.54 0.89 -23.72
N THR A 405 -12.80 -0.17 -24.04
CA THR A 405 -13.29 -1.32 -24.78
C THR A 405 -13.37 -2.53 -23.86
N LEU A 406 -14.49 -3.23 -23.88
CA LEU A 406 -14.74 -4.42 -23.06
C LEU A 406 -15.67 -5.41 -23.80
N PRO A 407 -15.73 -6.69 -23.37
CA PRO A 407 -16.61 -7.68 -23.98
C PRO A 407 -18.08 -7.24 -24.02
N ALA A 408 -18.79 -7.64 -25.07
CA ALA A 408 -20.24 -7.45 -25.13
C ALA A 408 -20.92 -8.26 -24.01
N GLY A 409 -21.86 -7.64 -23.31
CA GLY A 409 -22.46 -8.19 -22.08
C GLY A 409 -22.93 -7.11 -21.13
N GLN A 410 -23.26 -7.47 -19.89
CA GLN A 410 -23.49 -6.49 -18.84
C GLN A 410 -22.16 -5.92 -18.31
N ALA A 411 -22.18 -4.67 -17.86
CA ALA A 411 -21.10 -4.09 -17.07
C ALA A 411 -21.68 -3.26 -15.92
N GLU A 412 -20.95 -3.22 -14.81
CA GLU A 412 -21.24 -2.36 -13.67
C GLU A 412 -20.22 -1.21 -13.64
N VAL A 413 -20.71 0.02 -13.52
CA VAL A 413 -19.92 1.24 -13.41
C VAL A 413 -20.21 1.85 -12.04
N GLU A 414 -19.18 2.05 -11.25
CA GLU A 414 -19.27 2.71 -9.95
C GLU A 414 -18.38 3.95 -9.92
N VAL A 415 -18.82 5.01 -9.25
CA VAL A 415 -18.11 6.30 -9.23
C VAL A 415 -18.13 6.90 -7.83
N MET A 416 -16.98 7.44 -7.44
CA MET A 416 -16.77 8.16 -6.19
C MET A 416 -15.96 9.45 -6.42
N LYS A 417 -16.27 10.50 -5.66
CA LYS A 417 -15.51 11.76 -5.62
C LYS A 417 -15.38 12.21 -4.17
N GLY A 418 -14.38 11.71 -3.46
CA GLY A 418 -14.19 11.98 -2.03
C GLY A 418 -15.37 11.58 -1.16
N PHE A 419 -15.49 12.21 0.01
CA PHE A 419 -16.43 11.81 1.07
C PHE A 419 -17.65 12.73 1.14
N GLU A 420 -17.61 13.86 0.44
CA GLU A 420 -18.66 14.87 0.39
C GLU A 420 -19.72 14.58 -0.67
N TYR A 421 -19.59 13.48 -1.40
CA TYR A 421 -20.54 13.02 -2.42
C TYR A 421 -20.97 11.58 -2.15
N SER A 422 -22.17 11.20 -2.60
CA SER A 422 -22.63 9.82 -2.55
C SER A 422 -21.85 8.93 -3.52
N PHE A 423 -21.77 7.64 -3.17
CA PHE A 423 -21.25 6.61 -4.06
C PHE A 423 -22.32 6.21 -5.09
N GLU A 424 -21.99 6.33 -6.38
CA GLU A 424 -22.91 6.06 -7.48
C GLU A 424 -22.62 4.71 -8.12
N ARG A 425 -23.68 3.95 -8.44
CA ARG A 425 -23.58 2.66 -9.13
C ARG A 425 -24.62 2.56 -10.25
N GLN A 426 -24.19 2.15 -11.44
CA GLN A 426 -25.06 1.94 -12.60
C GLN A 426 -24.68 0.68 -13.36
N LYS A 427 -25.70 -0.01 -13.91
CA LYS A 427 -25.50 -1.13 -14.83
C LYS A 427 -25.72 -0.67 -16.27
N VAL A 428 -24.88 -1.11 -17.18
CA VAL A 428 -24.91 -0.77 -18.61
C VAL A 428 -24.78 -2.03 -19.45
N THR A 429 -25.52 -2.09 -20.55
CA THR A 429 -25.39 -3.18 -21.53
C THR A 429 -24.43 -2.76 -22.63
N ILE A 430 -23.35 -3.53 -22.79
CA ILE A 430 -22.33 -3.34 -23.83
C ILE A 430 -22.73 -4.12 -25.07
N THR A 431 -22.96 -3.42 -26.17
CA THR A 431 -23.34 -4.03 -27.45
C THR A 431 -22.13 -4.16 -28.36
N ALA A 432 -21.91 -5.35 -28.92
CA ALA A 432 -20.78 -5.61 -29.82
C ALA A 432 -20.76 -4.63 -31.02
N GLY A 433 -19.60 -4.05 -31.30
CA GLY A 433 -19.38 -3.11 -32.40
C GLY A 433 -20.05 -1.74 -32.25
N HIS A 434 -20.68 -1.45 -31.11
CA HIS A 434 -21.38 -0.20 -30.84
C HIS A 434 -20.81 0.52 -29.60
N LYS A 435 -21.08 1.82 -29.52
CA LYS A 435 -20.77 2.66 -28.37
C LYS A 435 -21.96 2.74 -27.43
N SER A 436 -21.75 2.37 -26.17
CA SER A 436 -22.70 2.49 -25.07
C SER A 436 -22.29 3.69 -24.21
N ASN A 437 -23.23 4.55 -23.84
CA ASN A 437 -22.93 5.76 -23.05
C ASN A 437 -23.59 5.66 -21.68
N VAL A 438 -22.87 6.07 -20.65
CA VAL A 438 -23.36 6.21 -19.28
C VAL A 438 -23.03 7.61 -18.78
N THR A 439 -23.98 8.24 -18.10
CA THR A 439 -23.80 9.56 -17.49
C THR A 439 -24.17 9.48 -16.02
N ILE A 440 -23.22 9.82 -15.17
CA ILE A 440 -23.35 9.75 -13.72
C ILE A 440 -23.29 11.17 -13.17
N HIS A 441 -24.36 11.57 -12.47
CA HIS A 441 -24.45 12.84 -11.78
C HIS A 441 -24.10 12.63 -10.31
N LEU A 442 -23.01 13.26 -9.86
CA LEU A 442 -22.60 13.20 -8.46
C LEU A 442 -23.57 13.99 -7.59
N ARG A 443 -24.01 13.40 -6.47
CA ARG A 443 -24.88 14.07 -5.51
C ARG A 443 -24.09 14.41 -4.24
N PRO A 444 -24.01 15.69 -3.84
CA PRO A 444 -23.32 16.07 -2.62
C PRO A 444 -24.11 15.59 -1.40
N LEU A 445 -23.41 15.23 -0.33
CA LEU A 445 -24.01 15.00 0.98
C LEU A 445 -24.45 16.33 1.60
N ASP A 446 -25.50 16.27 2.43
CA ASP A 446 -26.02 17.45 3.13
C ASP A 446 -25.16 17.80 4.35
N LEU A 447 -24.06 18.53 4.12
CA LEU A 447 -23.15 18.98 5.17
C LEU A 447 -23.66 20.25 5.88
N PRO A 448 -23.60 20.33 7.22
CA PRO A 448 -23.94 21.55 7.95
C PRO A 448 -23.09 22.75 7.50
N LYS A 449 -23.74 23.88 7.22
CA LYS A 449 -23.05 25.12 6.84
C LYS A 449 -22.44 25.81 8.04
N GLU A 450 -21.20 26.25 7.92
CA GLU A 450 -20.51 27.05 8.94
C GLU A 450 -20.24 28.47 8.45
N ALA A 451 -20.66 29.48 9.23
CA ALA A 451 -20.45 30.87 8.86
C ALA A 451 -19.00 31.31 9.14
N GLY A 452 -18.31 31.82 8.11
CA GLY A 452 -16.97 32.41 8.24
C GLY A 452 -15.81 31.42 8.36
N ALA A 453 -16.08 30.11 8.32
CA ALA A 453 -15.09 29.05 8.33
C ALA A 453 -15.42 28.01 7.25
N GLN A 454 -14.45 27.18 6.92
CA GLN A 454 -14.62 26.03 6.02
C GLN A 454 -13.75 24.86 6.52
N TRP A 455 -14.19 23.65 6.20
CA TRP A 455 -13.40 22.45 6.41
C TRP A 455 -12.55 22.19 5.18
N VAL A 456 -11.24 22.04 5.38
CA VAL A 456 -10.28 21.71 4.32
C VAL A 456 -9.71 20.33 4.56
N SER A 457 -9.87 19.44 3.58
CA SER A 457 -9.32 18.08 3.61
C SER A 457 -7.85 18.07 3.22
N GLY A 458 -7.07 17.19 3.84
CA GLY A 458 -5.76 16.83 3.35
C GLY A 458 -5.30 15.47 3.82
N ASP A 459 -4.37 14.89 3.07
CA ASP A 459 -3.66 13.67 3.40
C ASP A 459 -2.25 14.05 3.84
N VAL A 460 -1.90 13.76 5.10
CA VAL A 460 -0.60 14.14 5.64
C VAL A 460 0.52 13.15 5.32
N HIS A 461 0.20 12.02 4.67
CA HIS A 461 1.16 10.97 4.37
C HIS A 461 0.88 10.28 3.02
N VAL A 462 1.54 10.78 1.99
CA VAL A 462 1.55 10.20 0.64
C VAL A 462 2.99 10.02 0.17
N HIS A 463 3.24 8.99 -0.63
CA HIS A 463 4.48 8.83 -1.38
C HIS A 463 4.17 8.84 -2.88
N MET A 464 4.67 9.86 -3.58
CA MET A 464 4.44 10.00 -5.02
C MET A 464 5.06 8.84 -5.80
N ASN A 465 6.34 8.49 -5.53
CA ASN A 465 7.04 7.36 -6.13
C ASN A 465 7.76 6.50 -5.08
N TYR A 466 7.33 5.24 -4.94
CA TYR A 466 7.90 4.29 -3.96
C TYR A 466 8.38 2.97 -4.59
N GLY A 467 8.68 2.99 -5.89
CA GLY A 467 9.15 1.82 -6.65
C GLY A 467 8.07 0.99 -7.36
N GLY A 468 6.86 1.51 -7.50
CA GLY A 468 5.74 0.85 -8.20
C GLY A 468 5.92 0.69 -9.72
N ALA A 469 4.89 0.14 -10.37
CA ALA A 469 4.84 -0.09 -11.82
C ALA A 469 4.78 1.21 -12.62
N TYR A 470 4.12 2.23 -12.09
CA TYR A 470 3.94 3.52 -12.74
C TYR A 470 5.03 4.52 -12.35
N ARG A 471 5.14 5.62 -13.11
CA ARG A 471 5.95 6.79 -12.71
C ARG A 471 5.06 8.00 -12.52
N ASN A 472 4.95 8.46 -11.29
CA ASN A 472 4.12 9.60 -10.95
C ASN A 472 4.90 10.91 -11.04
N THR A 473 4.16 11.99 -11.18
CA THR A 473 4.66 13.36 -11.28
C THR A 473 3.78 14.27 -10.44
N PRO A 474 4.29 15.42 -9.97
CA PRO A 474 3.48 16.36 -9.20
C PRO A 474 2.14 16.71 -9.87
N ALA A 475 2.16 16.95 -11.19
CA ALA A 475 0.97 17.23 -11.97
C ALA A 475 -0.05 16.08 -11.96
N HIS A 476 0.39 14.84 -12.13
CA HIS A 476 -0.52 13.69 -12.10
C HIS A 476 -1.04 13.40 -10.68
N LEU A 477 -0.21 13.56 -9.65
CA LEU A 477 -0.63 13.42 -8.26
C LEU A 477 -1.74 14.44 -7.90
N VAL A 478 -1.63 15.69 -8.36
CA VAL A 478 -2.70 16.70 -8.23
C VAL A 478 -3.98 16.26 -8.95
N THR A 479 -3.89 15.61 -10.11
CA THR A 479 -5.10 15.08 -10.78
C THR A 479 -5.75 13.92 -10.02
N GLN A 480 -4.95 13.07 -9.35
CA GLN A 480 -5.48 12.03 -8.47
C GLN A 480 -6.18 12.65 -7.26
N ALA A 481 -5.56 13.66 -6.63
CA ALA A 481 -6.15 14.40 -5.52
C ALA A 481 -7.49 15.05 -5.89
N ALA A 482 -7.57 15.71 -7.05
CA ALA A 482 -8.81 16.32 -7.55
C ALA A 482 -9.91 15.27 -7.80
N ALA A 483 -9.55 14.06 -8.26
CA ALA A 483 -10.49 12.95 -8.45
C ALA A 483 -11.00 12.38 -7.11
N GLU A 484 -10.20 12.43 -6.06
CA GLU A 484 -10.55 12.02 -4.69
C GLU A 484 -11.12 13.17 -3.83
N ASN A 485 -11.36 14.35 -4.44
CA ASN A 485 -11.82 15.57 -3.76
C ASN A 485 -10.94 15.96 -2.55
N LEU A 486 -9.63 15.87 -2.74
CA LEU A 486 -8.62 16.08 -1.71
C LEU A 486 -7.89 17.40 -1.97
N GLN A 487 -7.99 18.35 -1.03
CA GLN A 487 -7.50 19.71 -1.26
C GLN A 487 -6.02 19.90 -0.95
N ILE A 488 -5.44 19.10 -0.05
CA ILE A 488 -4.01 19.18 0.30
C ILE A 488 -3.40 17.78 0.28
N VAL A 489 -2.27 17.64 -0.41
CA VAL A 489 -1.43 16.44 -0.40
C VAL A 489 -0.07 16.82 0.17
N GLU A 490 0.33 16.15 1.26
CA GLU A 490 1.71 16.15 1.74
C GLU A 490 2.41 14.90 1.18
N ASP A 491 3.19 15.09 0.13
CA ASP A 491 4.09 14.07 -0.42
C ASP A 491 5.33 13.96 0.48
N LEU A 492 5.34 12.96 1.35
CA LEU A 492 6.43 12.68 2.26
C LEU A 492 7.55 11.98 1.51
N VAL A 493 8.57 12.75 1.14
CA VAL A 493 9.75 12.21 0.46
C VAL A 493 10.50 11.29 1.43
N VAL A 494 10.80 10.07 0.98
CA VAL A 494 11.30 8.97 1.83
C VAL A 494 12.29 8.09 1.08
N ASN A 495 13.16 7.39 1.81
CA ASN A 495 14.06 6.41 1.21
C ASN A 495 13.35 5.08 0.89
N LYS A 496 13.74 4.46 -0.23
CA LYS A 496 13.49 3.06 -0.52
C LYS A 496 14.83 2.38 -0.77
N GLU A 497 15.23 1.48 0.12
CA GLU A 497 16.55 0.83 0.08
C GLU A 497 17.67 1.89 0.04
N GLN A 498 18.45 1.93 -1.04
CA GLN A 498 19.60 2.82 -1.21
C GLN A 498 19.27 4.12 -1.97
N ARG A 499 18.00 4.41 -2.24
CA ARG A 499 17.56 5.56 -3.04
C ARG A 499 16.44 6.36 -2.36
N ILE A 500 16.20 7.58 -2.83
CA ILE A 500 15.13 8.48 -2.37
C ILE A 500 14.44 9.01 -3.64
N PRO A 501 13.48 8.25 -4.20
CA PRO A 501 13.00 8.47 -5.57
C PRO A 501 12.56 9.91 -5.86
N ASP A 502 11.91 10.54 -4.88
CA ASP A 502 11.33 11.88 -5.03
C ASP A 502 12.23 13.03 -4.52
N ILE A 503 13.50 12.76 -4.17
CA ILE A 503 14.40 13.79 -3.61
C ILE A 503 14.57 15.00 -4.53
N ALA A 504 14.43 14.81 -5.84
CA ALA A 504 14.55 15.88 -6.83
C ALA A 504 13.34 16.86 -6.81
N TYR A 505 12.21 16.46 -6.23
CA TYR A 505 11.00 17.28 -6.12
C TYR A 505 10.93 18.08 -4.82
N PHE A 506 11.73 17.72 -3.80
CA PHE A 506 11.69 18.42 -2.52
C PHE A 506 11.88 19.94 -2.67
N SER A 507 10.92 20.69 -2.13
CA SER A 507 10.89 22.14 -2.16
C SER A 507 10.22 22.67 -0.88
N PRO A 508 10.74 23.74 -0.25
CA PRO A 508 10.12 24.37 0.91
C PRO A 508 8.88 25.22 0.56
N LYS A 509 8.44 25.20 -0.70
CA LYS A 509 7.28 25.91 -1.22
C LYS A 509 6.31 24.91 -1.83
N PRO A 510 5.01 25.21 -1.88
CA PRO A 510 4.05 24.41 -2.64
C PRO A 510 4.57 24.14 -4.05
N ASP A 511 4.38 22.90 -4.51
CA ASP A 511 4.85 22.48 -5.82
C ASP A 511 4.16 23.30 -6.92
N PRO A 512 4.85 23.68 -8.02
CA PRO A 512 4.26 24.42 -9.13
C PRO A 512 3.04 23.76 -9.80
N ALA A 513 2.82 22.46 -9.61
CA ALA A 513 1.62 21.74 -10.07
C ALA A 513 0.36 22.08 -9.27
N SER A 514 0.51 22.69 -8.09
CA SER A 514 -0.61 23.11 -7.24
C SER A 514 -1.58 24.02 -7.99
N THR A 515 -2.87 23.87 -7.71
CA THR A 515 -3.95 24.71 -8.24
C THR A 515 -4.49 25.64 -7.13
N ALA A 516 -5.54 26.41 -7.45
CA ALA A 516 -6.24 27.21 -6.44
C ALA A 516 -7.06 26.36 -5.45
N THR A 517 -7.35 25.10 -5.80
CA THR A 517 -8.22 24.19 -5.05
C THR A 517 -7.50 22.98 -4.48
N ASP A 518 -6.31 22.66 -5.02
CA ASP A 518 -5.54 21.45 -4.71
C ASP A 518 -4.07 21.85 -4.54
N LEU A 519 -3.55 21.80 -3.31
CA LEU A 519 -2.13 22.06 -3.02
C LEU A 519 -1.36 20.76 -2.89
N LEU A 520 -0.17 20.74 -3.47
CA LEU A 520 0.83 19.70 -3.28
C LEU A 520 2.04 20.30 -2.57
N LEU A 521 2.48 19.64 -1.51
CA LEU A 521 3.65 19.99 -0.72
C LEU A 521 4.57 18.78 -0.61
N HIS A 522 5.87 19.03 -0.50
CA HIS A 522 6.85 17.98 -0.29
C HIS A 522 7.34 18.03 1.16
N GLY A 523 6.83 17.10 1.97
CA GLY A 523 7.30 16.85 3.32
C GLY A 523 8.39 15.78 3.33
N GLN A 524 8.65 15.21 4.50
CA GLN A 524 9.57 14.09 4.66
C GLN A 524 8.98 13.06 5.61
N GLU A 525 9.06 11.79 5.23
CA GLU A 525 8.98 10.72 6.21
C GLU A 525 10.41 10.40 6.67
N PHE A 526 10.67 10.52 7.97
CA PHE A 526 11.95 10.12 8.54
C PHE A 526 11.84 8.69 9.07
N HIS A 527 12.61 7.79 8.48
CA HIS A 527 12.56 6.37 8.79
C HIS A 527 13.60 5.98 9.83
N THR A 528 13.14 5.31 10.89
CA THR A 528 14.05 4.54 11.74
C THR A 528 13.58 3.08 11.76
N SER A 529 14.51 2.13 11.66
CA SER A 529 14.18 0.71 11.87
C SER A 529 14.04 0.35 13.35
N TYR A 530 14.07 1.35 14.25
CA TYR A 530 14.02 1.15 15.69
C TYR A 530 13.00 2.05 16.39
N TRP A 531 13.12 3.37 16.29
CA TRP A 531 12.32 4.36 17.05
C TRP A 531 10.89 4.61 16.56
N GLY A 532 10.50 4.01 15.43
CA GLY A 532 9.27 4.36 14.71
C GLY A 532 9.51 5.50 13.72
N HIS A 533 8.46 5.93 13.02
CA HIS A 533 8.58 6.85 11.88
C HIS A 533 7.91 8.19 12.16
N LEU A 534 8.46 9.25 11.55
CA LEU A 534 7.97 10.61 11.69
C LEU A 534 7.50 11.17 10.35
N GLY A 535 6.34 11.82 10.35
CA GLY A 535 5.88 12.69 9.26
C GLY A 535 6.24 14.14 9.55
N LEU A 536 7.12 14.71 8.73
CA LEU A 536 7.62 16.08 8.85
C LEU A 536 6.95 16.96 7.78
N LEU A 537 6.00 17.78 8.22
CA LEU A 537 5.22 18.64 7.32
C LEU A 537 5.83 20.04 7.28
N ASN A 538 5.92 20.65 6.09
CA ASN A 538 6.38 22.04 5.91
C ASN A 538 7.84 22.31 6.37
N LEU A 539 8.80 21.50 5.92
CA LEU A 539 10.23 21.81 6.05
C LEU A 539 10.61 23.03 5.20
N THR A 540 10.93 24.16 5.83
CA THR A 540 11.09 25.44 5.12
C THR A 540 12.50 25.73 4.57
N ARG A 541 13.50 24.88 4.82
CA ARG A 541 14.88 25.11 4.36
C ARG A 541 15.46 23.95 3.54
N ASN A 542 15.60 22.77 4.14
CA ASN A 542 16.28 21.63 3.53
C ASN A 542 15.70 20.30 4.02
N PHE A 543 15.80 19.30 3.15
CA PHE A 543 15.56 17.89 3.51
C PHE A 543 16.57 17.45 4.57
N ILE A 544 16.16 16.64 5.55
CA ILE A 544 17.01 16.18 6.64
C ILE A 544 17.75 14.90 6.17
N LEU A 545 19.09 14.95 6.17
CA LEU A 545 19.96 13.85 5.77
C LEU A 545 20.97 13.48 6.88
N PRO A 546 21.33 12.20 7.04
CA PRO A 546 20.78 11.03 6.34
C PRO A 546 19.28 10.85 6.68
N GLY A 547 18.47 10.47 5.69
CA GLY A 547 17.01 10.41 5.84
C GLY A 547 16.49 9.24 6.69
N TYR A 548 17.39 8.49 7.31
CA TYR A 548 17.07 7.32 8.12
C TYR A 548 18.17 6.96 9.12
N ALA A 549 17.82 6.21 10.19
CA ALA A 549 18.73 5.77 11.25
C ALA A 549 18.37 4.40 11.85
N GLY A 550 19.30 3.78 12.57
CA GLY A 550 19.11 2.51 13.29
C GLY A 550 19.12 1.24 12.43
N TYR A 551 19.67 1.27 11.21
CA TYR A 551 19.66 0.18 10.24
C TYR A 551 20.89 -0.74 10.39
N PRO A 552 20.76 -1.95 10.95
CA PRO A 552 21.89 -2.79 11.31
C PRO A 552 22.78 -3.16 10.11
N ASN A 553 24.09 -3.30 10.36
CA ASN A 553 25.12 -3.58 9.35
C ASN A 553 25.17 -2.57 8.18
N THR A 554 24.77 -1.33 8.42
CA THR A 554 24.96 -0.22 7.49
C THR A 554 25.73 0.92 8.17
N ALA A 555 26.12 1.95 7.42
CA ALA A 555 26.68 3.16 8.00
C ALA A 555 25.68 3.95 8.88
N ALA A 556 24.39 3.59 8.83
CA ALA A 556 23.32 4.16 9.65
C ALA A 556 22.88 3.20 10.77
N ALA A 557 23.75 2.28 11.22
CA ALA A 557 23.41 1.28 12.25
C ALA A 557 23.20 1.87 13.65
N SER A 558 23.87 2.98 13.97
CA SER A 558 23.67 3.66 15.25
C SER A 558 22.20 4.03 15.44
N LEU A 559 21.72 3.88 16.67
CA LEU A 559 20.40 4.34 17.06
C LEU A 559 20.34 5.88 17.19
N PHE A 560 21.43 6.59 16.91
CA PHE A 560 21.45 8.04 16.80
C PHE A 560 21.51 8.48 15.32
N PRO A 561 20.79 9.54 14.89
CA PRO A 561 19.85 10.34 15.68
C PRO A 561 18.58 9.57 16.05
N THR A 562 17.97 9.91 17.19
CA THR A 562 16.63 9.44 17.56
C THR A 562 15.56 10.31 16.91
N ASN A 563 14.28 9.92 17.02
CA ASN A 563 13.18 10.74 16.52
C ASN A 563 13.12 12.09 17.23
N ALA A 564 13.43 12.17 18.53
CA ALA A 564 13.52 13.44 19.24
C ALA A 564 14.54 14.42 18.61
N ASN A 565 15.71 13.90 18.19
CA ASN A 565 16.74 14.72 17.56
C ASN A 565 16.28 15.24 16.19
N VAL A 566 15.61 14.40 15.42
CA VAL A 566 15.04 14.77 14.11
C VAL A 566 13.92 15.78 14.27
N ALA A 567 13.07 15.62 15.28
CA ALA A 567 12.01 16.57 15.61
C ALA A 567 12.57 17.95 15.93
N ASP A 568 13.67 18.04 16.68
CA ASP A 568 14.37 19.31 16.93
C ASP A 568 14.86 19.96 15.63
N MET A 569 15.49 19.19 14.74
CA MET A 569 15.93 19.67 13.43
C MET A 569 14.77 20.14 12.55
N ALA A 570 13.61 19.48 12.65
CA ALA A 570 12.40 19.82 11.90
C ALA A 570 11.73 21.10 12.46
N HIS A 571 11.61 21.21 13.78
CA HIS A 571 11.06 22.40 14.45
C HIS A 571 11.91 23.66 14.22
N GLU A 572 13.24 23.52 14.13
CA GLU A 572 14.13 24.60 13.68
C GLU A 572 13.81 25.11 12.27
N GLN A 573 13.12 24.29 11.46
CA GLN A 573 12.63 24.65 10.12
C GLN A 573 11.13 25.00 10.11
N HIS A 574 10.49 25.18 11.27
CA HIS A 574 9.05 25.45 11.41
C HIS A 574 8.13 24.33 10.89
N ALA A 575 8.65 23.11 10.77
CA ALA A 575 7.84 21.96 10.40
C ALA A 575 6.91 21.54 11.54
N LEU A 576 5.79 20.91 11.20
CA LEU A 576 5.03 20.11 12.17
C LEU A 576 5.59 18.70 12.18
N VAL A 577 5.73 18.13 13.36
CA VAL A 577 6.23 16.77 13.56
C VAL A 577 5.09 15.89 14.03
N GLY A 578 4.80 14.80 13.31
CA GLY A 578 3.84 13.81 13.75
C GLY A 578 4.37 12.39 13.68
N TYR A 579 3.71 11.51 14.42
CA TYR A 579 3.95 10.07 14.33
C TYR A 579 2.98 9.45 13.33
N VAL A 580 3.55 8.71 12.38
CA VAL A 580 2.84 8.07 11.27
C VAL A 580 2.74 6.57 11.49
N HIS A 581 1.62 5.99 11.04
CA HIS A 581 1.27 4.55 11.16
C HIS A 581 1.85 3.80 12.38
N PRO A 582 1.62 4.29 13.62
CA PRO A 582 2.47 3.92 14.74
C PRO A 582 2.24 2.51 15.31
N TYR A 583 1.01 1.97 15.26
CA TYR A 583 0.65 0.74 15.99
C TYR A 583 -0.39 -0.15 15.28
N ASP A 584 0.02 -1.32 14.82
CA ASP A 584 -0.88 -2.39 14.33
C ASP A 584 -1.55 -3.20 15.45
N ALA A 585 -1.01 -3.11 16.66
CA ALA A 585 -1.56 -3.68 17.88
C ALA A 585 -1.20 -2.81 19.08
N VAL A 586 -2.00 -2.85 20.15
CA VAL A 586 -1.71 -2.10 21.39
C VAL A 586 -0.47 -2.70 22.06
N PRO A 587 0.64 -1.94 22.21
CA PRO A 587 1.83 -2.50 22.82
C PRO A 587 1.62 -2.84 24.29
N ASP A 588 2.18 -3.94 24.75
CA ASP A 588 2.13 -4.42 26.13
C ASP A 588 3.55 -4.47 26.70
N PRO A 589 3.97 -3.46 27.48
CA PRO A 589 5.30 -3.41 28.10
C PRO A 589 5.65 -4.63 28.97
N ALA A 590 4.65 -5.38 29.44
CA ALA A 590 4.86 -6.57 30.25
C ALA A 590 5.03 -7.87 29.43
N LYS A 591 4.59 -7.89 28.16
CA LYS A 591 4.55 -9.11 27.34
C LYS A 591 5.36 -9.02 26.05
N ASP A 592 5.46 -7.84 25.46
CA ASP A 592 6.03 -7.72 24.13
C ASP A 592 7.55 -7.96 24.15
N PRO A 593 8.06 -8.72 23.16
CA PRO A 593 9.46 -9.10 23.13
C PRO A 593 10.38 -7.90 22.87
N ALA A 594 9.91 -6.93 22.08
CA ALA A 594 10.59 -5.69 21.78
C ALA A 594 9.60 -4.53 21.89
N LEU A 595 10.09 -3.39 22.38
CA LEU A 595 9.30 -2.19 22.55
C LEU A 595 10.22 -1.01 22.23
N ASN A 596 10.14 -0.55 21.00
CA ASN A 596 11.13 0.35 20.40
C ASN A 596 10.53 1.67 19.88
N HIS A 597 9.21 1.89 19.95
CA HIS A 597 8.60 3.15 19.50
C HIS A 597 8.83 4.29 20.50
N GLU A 598 9.30 5.44 20.00
CA GLU A 598 9.75 6.60 20.79
C GLU A 598 8.62 7.64 21.05
N LEU A 599 7.42 7.46 20.48
CA LEU A 599 6.30 8.41 20.65
C LEU A 599 6.05 8.85 22.11
N PRO A 600 5.99 7.95 23.12
CA PRO A 600 5.76 8.38 24.50
C PRO A 600 6.88 9.28 25.04
N VAL A 601 8.12 9.06 24.60
CA VAL A 601 9.30 9.85 24.98
C VAL A 601 9.21 11.23 24.35
N ASP A 602 9.00 11.28 23.04
CA ASP A 602 8.96 12.51 22.26
C ASP A 602 7.82 13.42 22.70
N LEU A 603 6.65 12.86 22.98
CA LEU A 603 5.51 13.63 23.49
C LEU A 603 5.81 14.24 24.86
N ALA A 604 6.43 13.47 25.76
CA ALA A 604 6.81 13.96 27.08
C ALA A 604 7.83 15.10 27.03
N LEU A 605 8.68 15.11 25.99
CA LEU A 605 9.68 16.14 25.74
C LEU A 605 9.15 17.30 24.87
N GLY A 606 7.87 17.30 24.49
CA GLY A 606 7.23 18.36 23.72
C GLY A 606 7.66 18.40 22.24
N LYS A 607 8.00 17.25 21.66
CA LYS A 607 8.53 17.11 20.30
C LYS A 607 7.47 16.79 19.24
N VAL A 608 6.24 16.46 19.64
CA VAL A 608 5.19 15.96 18.75
C VAL A 608 4.04 16.97 18.67
N ASP A 609 3.62 17.30 17.45
CA ASP A 609 2.53 18.25 17.16
C ASP A 609 1.22 17.55 16.79
N TYR A 610 1.27 16.36 16.21
CA TYR A 610 0.08 15.58 15.81
C TYR A 610 0.35 14.06 15.81
N ILE A 611 -0.71 13.26 15.73
CA ILE A 611 -0.63 11.81 15.51
C ILE A 611 -1.64 11.36 14.46
N GLU A 612 -1.23 10.46 13.58
CA GLU A 612 -2.16 9.76 12.68
C GLU A 612 -2.94 8.69 13.43
N VAL A 613 -4.10 9.07 13.98
CA VAL A 613 -5.00 8.08 14.59
C VAL A 613 -5.70 7.24 13.53
N VAL A 614 -5.87 7.81 12.34
CA VAL A 614 -6.43 7.12 11.17
C VAL A 614 -5.34 7.07 10.11
N GLY A 615 -4.86 5.89 9.76
CA GLY A 615 -3.83 5.76 8.73
C GLY A 615 -3.57 4.34 8.28
N PHE A 616 -2.34 4.00 7.92
CA PHE A 616 -1.99 2.64 7.53
C PHE A 616 -2.11 1.66 8.73
N ALA A 617 -1.75 2.08 9.94
CA ALA A 617 -1.83 1.25 11.13
C ALA A 617 -3.27 1.00 11.62
N GLU A 618 -3.46 0.03 12.53
CA GLU A 618 -4.78 -0.29 13.10
C GLU A 618 -5.35 0.87 13.94
N HIS A 619 -6.45 1.46 13.47
CA HIS A 619 -7.01 2.71 13.99
C HIS A 619 -7.38 2.64 15.48
N LYS A 620 -7.94 1.52 15.95
CA LYS A 620 -8.43 1.40 17.34
C LYS A 620 -7.28 1.16 18.33
N SER A 621 -6.25 0.46 17.91
CA SER A 621 -5.03 0.20 18.67
C SER A 621 -4.26 1.50 18.85
N THR A 622 -4.09 2.24 17.76
CA THR A 622 -3.51 3.59 17.80
C THR A 622 -4.34 4.53 18.69
N ALA A 623 -5.67 4.55 18.53
CA ALA A 623 -6.55 5.35 19.39
C ALA A 623 -6.45 4.96 20.87
N THR A 624 -6.29 3.68 21.18
CA THR A 624 -6.15 3.18 22.56
C THR A 624 -4.87 3.73 23.22
N VAL A 625 -3.74 3.70 22.52
CA VAL A 625 -2.49 4.29 23.02
C VAL A 625 -2.63 5.81 23.14
N TRP A 626 -3.23 6.45 22.13
CA TRP A 626 -3.49 7.90 22.14
C TRP A 626 -4.32 8.33 23.35
N TYR A 627 -5.37 7.58 23.71
CA TYR A 627 -6.20 7.88 24.88
C TYR A 627 -5.42 7.83 26.19
N ARG A 628 -4.49 6.88 26.34
CA ARG A 628 -3.60 6.82 27.52
C ARG A 628 -2.70 8.05 27.59
N LEU A 629 -2.13 8.49 26.46
CA LEU A 629 -1.34 9.73 26.39
C LEU A 629 -2.19 10.94 26.81
N LEU A 630 -3.41 11.06 26.29
CA LEU A 630 -4.32 12.14 26.67
C LEU A 630 -4.73 12.08 28.16
N ASN A 631 -4.90 10.88 28.73
CA ASN A 631 -5.18 10.70 30.16
C ASN A 631 -4.02 11.16 31.06
N CYS A 632 -2.78 11.09 30.58
CA CYS A 632 -1.62 11.71 31.23
C CYS A 632 -1.64 13.26 31.12
N GLY A 633 -2.67 13.86 30.51
CA GLY A 633 -2.83 15.31 30.39
C GLY A 633 -1.99 15.93 29.27
N PHE A 634 -1.47 15.13 28.34
CA PHE A 634 -0.88 15.66 27.11
C PHE A 634 -1.98 16.16 26.18
N ARG A 635 -1.65 17.19 25.41
CA ARG A 635 -2.50 17.66 24.31
C ARG A 635 -1.89 17.17 23.01
N LEU A 636 -2.59 16.27 22.33
CA LEU A 636 -2.11 15.68 21.08
C LEU A 636 -3.27 15.61 20.08
N PRO A 637 -3.31 16.51 19.10
CA PRO A 637 -4.27 16.50 18.00
C PRO A 637 -4.25 15.22 17.16
N THR A 638 -5.41 14.82 16.63
CA THR A 638 -5.49 13.78 15.59
C THR A 638 -5.28 14.38 14.20
N ALA A 639 -4.59 13.63 13.35
CA ALA A 639 -4.55 13.77 11.91
C ALA A 639 -4.80 12.40 11.24
N ALA A 640 -4.66 12.35 9.92
CA ALA A 640 -4.75 11.13 9.16
C ALA A 640 -3.89 11.18 7.90
N GLY A 641 -3.19 10.09 7.64
CA GLY A 641 -2.31 9.92 6.49
C GLY A 641 -2.51 8.55 5.86
N THR A 642 -2.55 8.46 4.54
CA THR A 642 -2.86 7.17 3.89
C THR A 642 -1.69 6.21 3.90
N ASP A 643 -0.46 6.72 3.93
CA ASP A 643 0.74 6.01 3.47
C ASP A 643 0.54 5.49 2.03
N ALA A 644 -0.01 6.36 1.18
CA ALA A 644 -0.34 6.00 -0.19
C ALA A 644 0.91 5.98 -1.07
N MET A 645 1.34 4.82 -1.55
CA MET A 645 2.31 4.74 -2.65
C MET A 645 1.59 4.97 -3.99
N ALA A 646 1.44 6.25 -4.37
CA ALA A 646 0.56 6.68 -5.46
C ALA A 646 0.93 6.12 -6.85
N ASN A 647 2.15 5.61 -7.03
CA ASN A 647 2.61 4.97 -8.25
C ASN A 647 2.51 3.43 -8.24
N PHE A 648 1.92 2.83 -7.20
CA PHE A 648 1.67 1.39 -7.14
C PHE A 648 0.44 1.03 -7.95
N ALA A 649 0.46 -0.13 -8.60
CA ALA A 649 -0.74 -0.71 -9.19
C ALA A 649 -1.64 -1.36 -8.12
N SER A 650 -1.08 -1.88 -7.03
CA SER A 650 -1.89 -2.45 -5.95
C SER A 650 -1.31 -2.13 -4.58
N LEU A 651 -2.06 -1.34 -3.81
CA LEU A 651 -1.88 -1.10 -2.39
C LEU A 651 -3.22 -0.67 -1.81
N ARG A 652 -3.40 -0.87 -0.51
CA ARG A 652 -4.53 -0.36 0.26
C ARG A 652 -4.75 1.16 0.07
N GLY A 653 -5.65 1.50 -0.84
CA GLY A 653 -6.27 2.82 -0.95
C GLY A 653 -5.63 3.84 -1.91
N PRO A 654 -6.43 4.75 -2.49
CA PRO A 654 -5.91 5.91 -3.21
C PRO A 654 -5.39 6.98 -2.26
N VAL A 655 -4.71 7.98 -2.83
CA VAL A 655 -4.36 9.23 -2.12
C VAL A 655 -5.61 9.85 -1.48
N GLY A 656 -5.51 10.23 -0.21
CA GLY A 656 -6.63 10.74 0.58
C GLY A 656 -7.63 9.68 1.02
N LEU A 657 -7.34 8.39 0.95
CA LEU A 657 -8.22 7.40 1.60
C LEU A 657 -8.33 7.69 3.10
N ASN A 658 -7.21 7.96 3.76
CA ASN A 658 -7.19 8.48 5.11
C ASN A 658 -6.89 9.98 5.02
N ARG A 659 -7.76 10.82 5.57
CA ARG A 659 -7.63 12.28 5.47
C ARG A 659 -8.05 13.00 6.73
N VAL A 660 -7.37 14.10 7.01
CA VAL A 660 -7.72 15.04 8.08
C VAL A 660 -8.51 16.19 7.48
N TYR A 661 -9.60 16.55 8.12
CA TYR A 661 -10.30 17.80 7.87
C TYR A 661 -9.88 18.80 8.93
N ALA A 662 -9.36 19.94 8.50
CA ALA A 662 -8.98 21.03 9.37
C ALA A 662 -9.90 22.24 9.15
N LYS A 663 -10.40 22.81 10.24
CA LYS A 663 -11.29 23.97 10.21
C LYS A 663 -10.48 25.26 10.10
N VAL A 664 -10.55 25.89 8.93
CA VAL A 664 -9.81 27.12 8.59
C VAL A 664 -10.77 28.28 8.31
N PRO A 665 -10.31 29.54 8.35
CA PRO A 665 -11.11 30.67 7.90
C PRO A 665 -11.59 30.50 6.45
N ALA A 666 -12.79 30.99 6.15
CA ALA A 666 -13.30 30.99 4.77
C ALA A 666 -12.42 31.86 3.87
N GLY A 667 -12.12 31.38 2.67
CA GLY A 667 -11.27 32.09 1.70
C GLY A 667 -10.44 31.15 0.83
N PRO A 668 -9.43 31.68 0.12
CA PRO A 668 -8.49 30.86 -0.64
C PRO A 668 -7.75 29.87 0.26
N LEU A 669 -7.38 28.73 -0.33
CA LEU A 669 -6.61 27.70 0.35
C LEU A 669 -5.27 28.27 0.84
N ASN A 670 -4.97 28.07 2.12
CA ASN A 670 -3.78 28.61 2.77
C ASN A 670 -3.14 27.56 3.67
N ILE A 671 -1.93 27.12 3.29
CA ILE A 671 -1.22 26.07 4.02
C ILE A 671 -0.93 26.45 5.48
N GLY A 672 -0.55 27.71 5.75
CA GLY A 672 -0.25 28.16 7.11
C GLY A 672 -1.46 28.05 8.05
N ALA A 673 -2.63 28.46 7.58
CA ALA A 673 -3.88 28.33 8.35
C ALA A 673 -4.30 26.87 8.56
N TRP A 674 -4.03 26.00 7.58
CA TRP A 674 -4.32 24.57 7.67
C TRP A 674 -3.40 23.88 8.68
N LEU A 675 -2.08 24.08 8.59
CA LEU A 675 -1.10 23.57 9.56
C LEU A 675 -1.37 24.08 10.98
N ASP A 676 -1.68 25.38 11.13
CA ASP A 676 -2.07 25.96 12.42
C ASP A 676 -3.31 25.26 13.02
N SER A 677 -4.26 24.88 12.16
CA SER A 677 -5.47 24.16 12.60
C SER A 677 -5.16 22.73 13.03
N ILE A 678 -4.25 22.03 12.35
CA ILE A 678 -3.75 20.70 12.78
C ILE A 678 -3.07 20.81 14.15
N LYS A 679 -2.09 21.71 14.28
CA LYS A 679 -1.31 21.91 15.52
C LYS A 679 -2.20 22.21 16.73
N HIS A 680 -3.30 22.93 16.53
CA HIS A 680 -4.24 23.28 17.59
C HIS A 680 -5.43 22.33 17.74
N GLY A 681 -5.48 21.24 16.98
CA GLY A 681 -6.54 20.23 17.08
C GLY A 681 -7.92 20.71 16.65
N ARG A 682 -7.99 21.70 15.74
CA ARG A 682 -9.24 22.11 15.07
C ARG A 682 -9.56 21.14 13.92
N THR A 683 -9.55 19.84 14.23
CA THR A 683 -9.53 18.77 13.23
C THR A 683 -10.46 17.61 13.56
N PHE A 684 -10.80 16.84 12.53
CA PHE A 684 -11.18 15.44 12.65
C PHE A 684 -10.45 14.61 11.58
N ALA A 685 -10.18 13.35 11.91
CA ALA A 685 -9.51 12.36 11.07
C ALA A 685 -10.54 11.30 10.61
N THR A 686 -10.49 10.88 9.34
CA THR A 686 -11.48 9.95 8.78
C THR A 686 -10.98 9.20 7.55
N ASN A 687 -11.55 8.03 7.29
CA ASN A 687 -11.47 7.32 6.02
C ASN A 687 -12.82 7.15 5.31
N GLY A 688 -13.85 7.87 5.79
CA GLY A 688 -15.16 7.93 5.15
C GLY A 688 -16.16 8.79 5.93
N PRO A 689 -16.54 8.41 7.16
CA PRO A 689 -17.51 9.15 7.96
C PRO A 689 -17.06 10.59 8.28
N LEU A 690 -17.88 11.59 7.95
CA LEU A 690 -17.65 13.00 8.26
C LEU A 690 -18.34 13.36 9.59
N LEU A 691 -17.62 14.07 10.45
CA LEU A 691 -18.04 14.33 11.83
C LEU A 691 -18.06 15.82 12.15
N GLY A 692 -18.96 16.20 13.06
CA GLY A 692 -18.81 17.44 13.83
C GLY A 692 -19.24 17.25 15.27
N PHE A 693 -18.55 17.95 16.16
CA PHE A 693 -18.74 17.83 17.60
C PHE A 693 -18.59 19.19 18.27
N SER A 694 -19.45 19.49 19.23
CA SER A 694 -19.26 20.60 20.16
C SER A 694 -19.64 20.18 21.57
N LEU A 695 -18.99 20.75 22.58
CA LEU A 695 -19.26 20.48 23.99
C LEU A 695 -19.19 21.79 24.78
N GLY A 696 -20.22 22.12 25.55
CA GLY A 696 -20.28 23.37 26.32
C GLY A 696 -20.12 24.63 25.47
N GLY A 697 -20.51 24.58 24.18
CA GLY A 697 -20.29 25.66 23.22
C GLY A 697 -18.86 25.77 22.67
N LYS A 698 -17.97 24.83 23.02
CA LYS A 698 -16.60 24.73 22.53
C LYS A 698 -16.47 23.68 21.42
N GLN A 699 -15.46 23.85 20.58
CA GLN A 699 -15.12 23.01 19.43
C GLN A 699 -13.85 22.19 19.68
N PRO A 700 -13.56 21.14 18.88
CA PRO A 700 -12.29 20.41 18.92
C PRO A 700 -11.07 21.34 18.99
N GLY A 701 -10.13 21.01 19.87
CA GLY A 701 -8.93 21.82 20.15
C GLY A 701 -9.10 22.87 21.24
N GLU A 702 -10.34 23.28 21.55
CA GLU A 702 -10.60 24.27 22.61
C GLU A 702 -10.68 23.65 24.01
N GLU A 703 -10.67 24.52 25.02
CA GLU A 703 -10.77 24.16 26.43
C GLU A 703 -12.01 24.78 27.10
N ILE A 704 -12.63 24.00 27.99
CA ILE A 704 -13.75 24.39 28.85
C ILE A 704 -13.25 24.47 30.29
N SER A 705 -13.46 25.61 30.96
CA SER A 705 -13.18 25.76 32.40
C SER A 705 -14.48 25.68 33.21
N LEU A 706 -14.50 24.84 34.24
CA LEU A 706 -15.68 24.53 35.04
C LEU A 706 -15.42 24.68 36.54
N PRO A 707 -16.44 25.08 37.33
CA PRO A 707 -16.35 25.05 38.79
C PRO A 707 -16.24 23.61 39.31
N ALA A 708 -15.79 23.47 40.56
CA ALA A 708 -15.68 22.18 41.25
C ALA A 708 -17.06 21.51 41.37
N GLY A 709 -17.09 20.19 41.24
CA GLY A 709 -18.32 19.38 41.32
C GLY A 709 -18.79 18.84 39.98
N GLU A 710 -20.01 18.32 39.95
CA GLU A 710 -20.62 17.76 38.74
C GLU A 710 -21.27 18.86 37.91
N ASN A 711 -20.85 18.96 36.65
CA ASN A 711 -21.33 19.94 35.69
C ASN A 711 -22.07 19.23 34.55
N LYS A 712 -23.23 19.73 34.15
CA LYS A 712 -23.99 19.18 33.02
C LYS A 712 -23.67 20.00 31.77
N LEU A 713 -22.90 19.42 30.85
CA LEU A 713 -22.54 20.10 29.60
C LEU A 713 -23.44 19.64 28.47
N LYS A 714 -23.95 20.61 27.70
CA LYS A 714 -24.63 20.36 26.43
C LYS A 714 -23.60 20.01 25.36
N PHE A 715 -23.88 19.01 24.53
CA PHE A 715 -23.10 18.70 23.35
C PHE A 715 -23.99 18.65 22.10
N THR A 716 -23.38 18.89 20.95
CA THR A 716 -23.97 18.61 19.64
C THR A 716 -23.05 17.68 18.88
N ALA A 717 -23.60 16.70 18.19
CA ALA A 717 -22.86 15.78 17.33
C ALA A 717 -23.61 15.59 16.01
N TRP A 718 -22.89 15.56 14.89
CA TRP A 718 -23.46 15.15 13.61
C TRP A 718 -22.54 14.20 12.87
N LEU A 719 -23.15 13.35 12.04
CA LEU A 719 -22.50 12.36 11.17
C LEU A 719 -23.08 12.49 9.76
N ARG A 720 -22.22 12.45 8.74
CA ARG A 720 -22.57 12.23 7.32
C ARG A 720 -21.61 11.21 6.73
N SER A 721 -22.09 10.20 6.03
CA SER A 721 -21.27 9.13 5.46
C SER A 721 -21.86 8.66 4.13
N PHE A 722 -21.03 8.21 3.20
CA PHE A 722 -21.46 7.56 1.95
C PHE A 722 -21.54 6.03 2.07
N VAL A 723 -21.24 5.50 3.26
CA VAL A 723 -21.42 4.10 3.66
C VAL A 723 -22.05 4.01 5.06
N PRO A 724 -22.78 2.93 5.37
CA PRO A 724 -23.33 2.74 6.71
C PRO A 724 -22.27 2.69 7.82
N VAL A 725 -22.60 3.27 8.97
CA VAL A 725 -21.79 3.23 10.20
C VAL A 725 -22.50 2.44 11.28
N ASP A 726 -21.77 1.63 12.06
CA ASP A 726 -22.35 0.82 13.15
C ASP A 726 -22.40 1.58 14.48
N HIS A 727 -21.38 2.38 14.78
CA HIS A 727 -21.18 3.02 16.09
C HIS A 727 -20.91 4.51 15.94
N LEU A 728 -21.58 5.34 16.75
CA LEU A 728 -21.30 6.77 16.91
C LEU A 728 -21.26 7.11 18.40
N GLN A 729 -20.09 7.47 18.93
CA GLN A 729 -19.85 7.48 20.38
C GLN A 729 -19.18 8.77 20.84
N VAL A 730 -19.67 9.32 21.95
CA VAL A 730 -18.96 10.36 22.70
C VAL A 730 -18.06 9.66 23.70
N ILE A 731 -16.75 9.90 23.57
CA ILE A 731 -15.72 9.37 24.44
C ILE A 731 -15.24 10.48 25.36
N CYS A 732 -15.10 10.21 26.66
CA CYS A 732 -14.41 11.11 27.58
C CYS A 732 -13.44 10.32 28.45
N ASN A 733 -12.17 10.73 28.47
CA ASN A 733 -11.10 10.09 29.25
C ASN A 733 -10.99 8.58 28.99
N GLY A 734 -11.08 8.17 27.73
CA GLY A 734 -11.03 6.77 27.29
C GLY A 734 -12.34 5.99 27.42
N GLU A 735 -13.36 6.53 28.07
CA GLU A 735 -14.63 5.84 28.34
C GLU A 735 -15.75 6.30 27.40
N VAL A 736 -16.58 5.36 26.94
CA VAL A 736 -17.81 5.68 26.19
C VAL A 736 -18.85 6.25 27.14
N VAL A 737 -19.04 7.57 27.14
CA VAL A 737 -20.03 8.25 28.00
C VAL A 737 -21.42 8.32 27.36
N ARG A 738 -21.47 8.28 26.02
CA ARG A 738 -22.71 8.15 25.23
C ARG A 738 -22.45 7.30 24.00
N ASP A 739 -23.37 6.37 23.74
CA ASP A 739 -23.47 5.64 22.48
C ASP A 739 -24.73 6.14 21.75
N LEU A 740 -24.52 6.87 20.66
CA LEU A 740 -25.55 7.60 19.93
C LEU A 740 -26.18 6.65 18.91
N LYS A 741 -27.47 6.36 19.09
CA LYS A 741 -28.18 5.45 18.20
C LYS A 741 -28.31 6.03 16.80
N LEU A 742 -27.75 5.33 15.83
CA LEU A 742 -28.01 5.57 14.41
C LEU A 742 -29.33 4.89 13.99
N SER A 743 -30.06 5.49 13.06
CA SER A 743 -31.34 4.98 12.56
C SER A 743 -31.37 4.97 11.03
N GLY A 744 -32.32 4.26 10.43
CA GLY A 744 -32.45 4.19 8.98
C GLY A 744 -31.27 3.49 8.30
N ASP A 745 -30.69 4.15 7.30
CA ASP A 745 -29.49 3.71 6.55
C ASP A 745 -28.20 3.74 7.38
N ARG A 746 -28.19 4.49 8.50
CA ARG A 746 -27.03 4.72 9.36
C ARG A 746 -25.92 5.49 8.68
N GLU A 747 -26.28 6.33 7.73
CA GLU A 747 -25.37 7.23 7.00
C GLU A 747 -25.42 8.66 7.55
N THR A 748 -26.46 8.99 8.33
CA THR A 748 -26.68 10.34 8.88
C THR A 748 -27.06 10.32 10.36
N ALA A 749 -26.63 11.34 11.10
CA ALA A 749 -27.14 11.65 12.43
C ALA A 749 -27.00 13.14 12.75
N ASP A 750 -27.93 13.68 13.52
CA ASP A 750 -27.88 15.00 14.16
C ASP A 750 -28.41 14.85 15.58
N VAL A 751 -27.54 15.08 16.57
CA VAL A 751 -27.82 14.81 17.98
C VAL A 751 -27.48 16.02 18.83
N GLU A 752 -28.41 16.38 19.70
CA GLU A 752 -28.21 17.33 20.77
C GLU A 752 -28.59 16.66 22.10
N ASP A 753 -27.65 16.58 23.03
CA ASP A 753 -27.90 16.00 24.35
C ASP A 753 -26.89 16.59 25.37
N THR A 754 -26.80 15.98 26.55
CA THR A 754 -26.01 16.44 27.67
C THR A 754 -25.24 15.29 28.32
N ILE A 755 -24.04 15.59 28.78
CA ILE A 755 -23.19 14.66 29.53
C ILE A 755 -22.79 15.26 30.88
N PRO A 756 -22.71 14.44 31.95
CA PRO A 756 -22.14 14.87 33.21
C PRO A 756 -20.61 14.91 33.11
N VAL A 757 -20.00 15.98 33.62
CA VAL A 757 -18.56 16.14 33.72
C VAL A 757 -18.19 16.60 35.12
N SER A 758 -17.46 15.77 35.84
CA SER A 758 -17.07 15.99 37.23
C SER A 758 -15.56 16.01 37.45
N ARG A 759 -14.77 15.71 36.41
CA ARG A 759 -13.31 15.65 36.47
C ARG A 759 -12.66 16.31 35.26
N SER A 760 -11.46 16.85 35.44
CA SER A 760 -10.62 17.36 34.37
C SER A 760 -10.20 16.24 33.41
N GLY A 761 -9.99 16.59 32.14
CA GLY A 761 -9.59 15.65 31.10
C GLY A 761 -10.01 16.10 29.71
N TRP A 762 -10.55 15.19 28.91
CA TRP A 762 -10.88 15.42 27.51
C TRP A 762 -12.11 14.65 27.05
N CYS A 763 -12.78 15.14 26.00
CA CYS A 763 -13.88 14.47 25.32
C CYS A 763 -13.76 14.60 23.79
N LEU A 764 -14.20 13.60 23.03
CA LEU A 764 -14.24 13.61 21.56
C LEU A 764 -15.42 12.80 21.03
N LEU A 765 -15.65 12.89 19.72
CA LEU A 765 -16.62 12.08 18.98
C LEU A 765 -15.88 11.06 18.11
N ARG A 766 -16.33 9.80 18.14
CA ARG A 766 -15.80 8.69 17.32
C ARG A 766 -16.93 8.00 16.56
N ALA A 767 -16.69 7.65 15.30
CA ALA A 767 -17.58 6.82 14.50
C ALA A 767 -16.81 5.65 13.88
N TRP A 768 -17.40 4.46 13.82
CA TRP A 768 -16.76 3.30 13.17
C TRP A 768 -17.73 2.17 12.82
N SER A 769 -17.30 1.27 11.93
CA SER A 769 -18.06 0.08 11.53
C SER A 769 -17.38 -1.23 11.95
N ASP A 770 -18.19 -2.25 12.24
CA ASP A 770 -17.80 -3.58 12.71
C ASP A 770 -17.11 -4.44 11.64
N LYS A 771 -17.21 -4.02 10.37
CA LYS A 771 -16.64 -4.68 9.19
C LYS A 771 -16.20 -3.64 8.14
N ALA A 772 -15.48 -4.13 7.14
CA ALA A 772 -15.22 -3.38 5.93
C ALA A 772 -16.52 -3.05 5.18
N GLU A 773 -16.53 -1.90 4.51
CA GLU A 773 -17.65 -1.44 3.66
C GLU A 773 -17.09 -0.85 2.36
N HIS A 774 -17.39 -1.47 1.22
CA HIS A 774 -17.05 -0.90 -0.09
C HIS A 774 -17.85 0.39 -0.32
N PRO A 775 -17.24 1.48 -0.83
CA PRO A 775 -15.92 1.58 -1.45
C PRO A 775 -14.78 2.10 -0.54
N VAL A 776 -14.91 2.00 0.78
CA VAL A 776 -13.80 2.31 1.69
C VAL A 776 -12.76 1.19 1.58
N LEU A 777 -11.68 1.46 0.84
CA LEU A 777 -10.61 0.49 0.57
C LEU A 777 -9.65 0.33 1.76
N ASP A 778 -10.17 0.35 2.99
CA ASP A 778 -9.43 0.15 4.25
C ASP A 778 -10.05 -0.98 5.11
N MET A 779 -9.43 -1.27 6.26
CA MET A 779 -9.87 -2.29 7.23
C MET A 779 -11.36 -2.17 7.58
N TYR A 780 -11.82 -0.95 7.86
CA TYR A 780 -13.22 -0.60 8.14
C TYR A 780 -13.38 0.93 8.16
N PRO A 781 -14.59 1.46 7.92
CA PRO A 781 -14.91 2.87 8.15
C PRO A 781 -14.60 3.30 9.60
N TYR A 782 -13.85 4.39 9.76
CA TYR A 782 -13.47 4.95 11.06
C TYR A 782 -13.29 6.48 10.94
N ALA A 783 -13.73 7.20 11.97
CA ALA A 783 -13.48 8.62 12.13
C ALA A 783 -13.40 9.02 13.60
N THR A 784 -12.61 10.05 13.90
CA THR A 784 -12.52 10.65 15.24
C THR A 784 -12.23 12.14 15.17
N THR A 785 -12.85 12.93 16.04
CA THR A 785 -12.46 14.34 16.20
C THR A 785 -11.18 14.44 17.05
N SER A 786 -10.46 15.56 16.92
CA SER A 786 -9.53 15.98 17.97
C SER A 786 -10.28 16.23 19.29
N PRO A 787 -9.60 16.19 20.45
CA PRO A 787 -10.26 16.33 21.74
C PRO A 787 -10.69 17.77 22.03
N ILE A 788 -11.80 17.91 22.74
CA ILE A 788 -12.17 19.12 23.51
C ILE A 788 -11.68 18.89 24.93
N TYR A 789 -10.87 19.81 25.45
CA TYR A 789 -10.28 19.70 26.78
C TYR A 789 -11.21 20.30 27.84
N VAL A 790 -11.25 19.69 29.03
CA VAL A 790 -12.07 20.15 30.14
C VAL A 790 -11.24 20.26 31.40
N THR A 791 -11.30 21.41 32.06
CA THR A 791 -10.65 21.67 33.34
C THR A 791 -11.71 21.96 34.40
N VAL A 792 -11.80 21.09 35.41
CA VAL A 792 -12.71 21.23 36.56
C VAL A 792 -11.90 21.69 37.78
N ALA A 793 -12.32 22.79 38.40
CA ALA A 793 -11.61 23.35 39.54
C ALA A 793 -11.44 22.32 40.68
N GLY A 794 -10.21 22.19 41.20
CA GLY A 794 -9.88 21.20 42.24
C GLY A 794 -9.79 19.75 41.76
N SER A 795 -9.93 19.49 40.45
CA SER A 795 -9.73 18.18 39.83
C SER A 795 -8.45 18.19 39.00
N HIS A 796 -7.60 17.19 39.22
CA HIS A 796 -6.49 16.86 38.33
C HIS A 796 -6.86 15.61 37.52
N PRO A 797 -6.38 15.48 36.26
CA PRO A 797 -6.38 14.19 35.58
C PRO A 797 -5.78 13.14 36.53
N ARG A 798 -6.39 11.96 36.67
CA ARG A 798 -5.86 10.87 37.51
C ARG A 798 -5.05 9.92 36.61
N PRO A 799 -3.71 10.00 36.60
CA PRO A 799 -2.91 9.37 35.56
C PRO A 799 -2.12 8.15 36.07
N THR A 800 -2.37 7.64 37.28
CA THR A 800 -1.41 6.70 37.92
C THR A 800 -1.21 5.39 37.16
N GLU A 801 -2.24 4.84 36.52
CA GLU A 801 -2.11 3.59 35.75
C GLU A 801 -1.53 3.82 34.34
N ASP A 802 -1.98 4.86 33.64
CA ASP A 802 -1.48 5.21 32.31
C ASP A 802 -0.04 5.73 32.33
N ALA A 803 0.31 6.54 33.34
CA ALA A 803 1.69 6.97 33.56
C ALA A 803 2.60 5.78 33.92
N ALA A 804 2.13 4.84 34.76
CA ALA A 804 2.86 3.62 35.07
C ALA A 804 3.09 2.75 33.82
N TYR A 805 2.11 2.68 32.93
CA TYR A 805 2.22 1.99 31.64
C TYR A 805 3.36 2.60 30.78
N PHE A 806 3.42 3.92 30.62
CA PHE A 806 4.49 4.57 29.86
C PHE A 806 5.84 4.56 30.58
N ILE A 807 5.89 4.58 31.91
CA ILE A 807 7.14 4.39 32.66
C ILE A 807 7.71 2.99 32.39
N ALA A 808 6.88 1.94 32.46
CA ALA A 808 7.30 0.58 32.15
C ALA A 808 7.77 0.44 30.69
N TRP A 809 7.09 1.14 29.77
CA TRP A 809 7.50 1.23 28.37
C TRP A 809 8.90 1.83 28.22
N ILE A 810 9.12 3.02 28.81
CA ILE A 810 10.38 3.74 28.68
C ILE A 810 11.52 2.98 29.39
N ASP A 811 11.25 2.31 30.50
CA ASP A 811 12.22 1.43 31.16
C ASP A 811 12.69 0.30 30.23
N ARG A 812 11.77 -0.30 29.47
CA ARG A 812 12.09 -1.32 28.46
C ARG A 812 12.95 -0.75 27.31
N MET A 813 12.66 0.46 26.86
CA MET A 813 13.47 1.16 25.85
C MET A 813 14.87 1.48 26.36
N ILE A 814 15.01 1.96 27.59
CA ILE A 814 16.29 2.26 28.25
C ILE A 814 17.16 0.99 28.30
N ASP A 815 16.59 -0.12 28.74
CA ASP A 815 17.33 -1.39 28.83
C ASP A 815 17.74 -1.92 27.46
N ALA A 816 16.86 -1.80 26.46
CA ALA A 816 17.18 -2.19 25.10
C ALA A 816 18.30 -1.30 24.50
N ALA A 817 18.23 0.02 24.66
CA ALA A 817 19.26 0.96 24.23
C ALA A 817 20.62 0.72 24.91
N LYS A 818 20.65 0.38 26.21
CA LYS A 818 21.87 -0.01 26.93
C LYS A 818 22.53 -1.24 26.33
N SER A 819 21.71 -2.21 25.91
CA SER A 819 22.17 -3.49 25.36
C SER A 819 22.60 -3.44 23.90
N ASN A 820 22.20 -2.40 23.15
CA ASN A 820 22.58 -2.21 21.76
C ASN A 820 24.10 -1.93 21.62
N GLN A 821 24.70 -2.50 20.57
CA GLN A 821 26.15 -2.45 20.30
C GLN A 821 26.51 -1.59 19.08
N ASP A 822 25.53 -1.12 18.31
CA ASP A 822 25.72 -0.44 17.02
C ASP A 822 25.98 1.07 17.15
N TRP A 823 26.22 1.58 18.37
CA TRP A 823 26.52 2.99 18.62
C TRP A 823 27.83 3.42 17.94
N ASN A 824 27.85 4.60 17.29
CA ASN A 824 29.10 5.11 16.73
C ASN A 824 30.05 5.60 17.83
N THR A 825 29.50 6.18 18.90
CA THR A 825 30.26 6.69 20.04
C THR A 825 29.52 6.47 21.35
N GLU A 826 30.27 6.40 22.46
CA GLU A 826 29.69 6.38 23.81
C GLU A 826 28.94 7.68 24.15
N ALA A 827 29.28 8.80 23.50
CA ALA A 827 28.59 10.07 23.70
C ALA A 827 27.16 10.02 23.12
N GLU A 828 26.98 9.45 21.93
CA GLU A 828 25.64 9.21 21.35
C GLU A 828 24.80 8.35 22.28
N LYS A 829 25.35 7.20 22.72
CA LYS A 829 24.69 6.30 23.67
C LYS A 829 24.26 7.02 24.95
N THR A 830 25.17 7.80 25.54
CA THR A 830 24.90 8.53 26.78
C THR A 830 23.79 9.56 26.57
N ALA A 831 23.84 10.33 25.48
CA ALA A 831 22.81 11.33 25.16
C ALA A 831 21.42 10.70 24.99
N VAL A 832 21.31 9.56 24.29
CA VAL A 832 20.03 8.85 24.14
C VAL A 832 19.51 8.36 25.49
N LEU A 833 20.37 7.77 26.33
CA LEU A 833 19.96 7.28 27.66
C LEU A 833 19.51 8.42 28.60
N GLU A 834 20.16 9.57 28.54
CA GLU A 834 19.79 10.77 29.30
C GLU A 834 18.45 11.34 28.84
N MET A 835 18.22 11.38 27.52
CA MET A 835 16.95 11.79 26.92
C MET A 835 15.79 10.89 27.36
N LEU A 836 15.95 9.55 27.22
CA LEU A 836 14.95 8.57 27.67
C LEU A 836 14.66 8.73 29.17
N SER A 837 15.70 8.90 29.98
CA SER A 837 15.57 9.11 31.43
C SER A 837 14.84 10.40 31.78
N SER A 838 15.00 11.45 30.96
CA SER A 838 14.32 12.74 31.15
C SER A 838 12.83 12.63 30.85
N ALA A 839 12.45 11.98 29.74
CA ALA A 839 11.05 11.71 29.43
C ALA A 839 10.36 10.85 30.50
N ARG A 840 11.05 9.83 31.01
CA ARG A 840 10.56 9.00 32.11
C ARG A 840 10.18 9.81 33.35
N LYS A 841 10.96 10.85 33.69
CA LYS A 841 10.67 11.72 34.84
C LYS A 841 9.36 12.50 34.67
N VAL A 842 9.06 12.96 33.45
CA VAL A 842 7.81 13.68 33.15
C VAL A 842 6.59 12.83 33.49
N TYR A 843 6.62 11.53 33.16
CA TYR A 843 5.54 10.62 33.56
C TYR A 843 5.52 10.33 35.07
N ALA A 844 6.67 10.31 35.74
CA ALA A 844 6.74 10.09 37.19
C ALA A 844 6.26 11.30 38.02
N GLU A 845 6.29 12.50 37.44
CA GLU A 845 5.82 13.75 38.06
C GLU A 845 4.33 14.03 37.83
N LYS A 846 3.69 13.33 36.88
CA LYS A 846 2.26 13.39 36.58
C LYS A 846 1.49 12.40 37.44
#